data_AF-A0A1F9MF44-F1
#
_entry.id   AF-A0A1F9MF44-F1
#
_cell.length_a   1.000
_cell.length_b   1.000
_cell.length_c   1.000
_cell.angle_alpha   90.00
_cell.angle_beta   90.00
_cell.angle_gamma   90.00
#
_symmetry.space_group_name_H-M   'P 1'
#
loop_
_entity.id
_entity.type
_entity.pdbx_description
1 polymer ?
#
loop_
_entity_poly.entity_id
_entity_poly.type
_entity_poly.pdbx_seq_one_letter_code
_entity_poly.pdbx_strand_id
1 'polypeptide(L)'
;MGTSWLRVNPGSITTSAPCKALASFELAFSPFLMLASLPDGERGDTKEHRMHQFGLALSSILLALPLLISCASSNTQEEEGTIVLDVTDDGSTLPDATADTGTEPEPTTDEQNPDDPTTDTLPSTDATSEASDGSEATLDVEEPDAPTVDTPALVNILPACLTVPAIPDDGKDDTATLKAALAECASGPLKTLCFPAGVLHLGTTTIPPELSIVVNKGTLFEVAAGKTLTVAGPFQAGQYQVFTGEGEVRFSSHREVLVDWFGAANDGSLDASAAINRAMAALPGEGNLVFGFGNYLLTEGLDPITTTRVTHVRGQGVDSTRLTFAPSTTATLFTFEPVAAGSLVWRSSLRDLAVYGIGDAIKTAISLLEVTEFILENVHVNNIGATDTESIGLKVYGRDSTTVRNVRIYAPRPLVIALSPYQGEVMGIDHWSFTDFYPQSLSPTHPLIEVEDGCNLSNVTFDGYQPWVGGNGGFYWDSSTKPTGNGINISFNNIRWEPGGVIPNRPTFYLKPNWQARQILFNNINCGTYTTGFYLRNLKSATFNSVNVSGLIPGCHPYDLDGTCDSILFQNFSSDQYASLPLVEGLTKLFSAGHTEVYPPETEWIKYYVNDNEKSESSRYFSIKDHRVWTEMTVIDGQTGGGEGFTIPGNPSVLGMAQLFVAYDEGTGTAGGGHFLISGTTPEGTTVKLSGTEDIVATRQAGKVSVFVQQGTDSIRILNDLGEPRTFSIIVYYSSESFPL
;
A
#
# COMPACT_ATOMS: atom_id res chain seq x y z
N MET A 1 44.91 -32.12 6.84
CA MET A 1 45.81 -32.53 7.93
C MET A 1 46.10 -31.28 8.77
N GLY A 2 45.79 -31.34 10.06
CA GLY A 2 45.91 -30.24 11.02
C GLY A 2 44.59 -30.01 11.77
N THR A 3 44.37 -30.74 12.86
CA THR A 3 43.25 -30.53 13.81
C THR A 3 43.81 -30.07 15.14
N SER A 4 43.38 -28.90 15.60
CA SER A 4 43.59 -28.41 16.96
C SER A 4 42.26 -28.48 17.69
N TRP A 5 42.21 -29.15 18.84
CA TRP A 5 41.01 -29.25 19.67
C TRP A 5 41.07 -28.21 20.79
N LEU A 6 40.02 -27.39 20.91
CA LEU A 6 39.75 -26.60 22.11
C LEU A 6 38.81 -27.41 23.02
N ARG A 7 39.23 -27.70 24.25
CA ARG A 7 38.41 -28.35 25.28
C ARG A 7 37.99 -27.29 26.29
N VAL A 8 36.69 -27.11 26.49
CA VAL A 8 36.13 -26.30 27.59
C VAL A 8 35.48 -27.26 28.58
N ASN A 9 35.82 -27.13 29.87
CA ASN A 9 35.26 -27.91 30.96
C ASN A 9 33.90 -27.34 31.39
N PRO A 10 32.85 -28.16 31.61
CA PRO A 10 31.56 -27.70 32.06
C PRO A 10 31.54 -27.67 33.59
N GLY A 11 31.81 -26.50 34.18
CA GLY A 11 31.85 -26.40 35.63
C GLY A 11 32.00 -24.99 36.18
N SER A 12 31.32 -23.98 35.60
CA SER A 12 31.03 -22.69 36.25
C SER A 12 30.36 -21.73 35.26
N ILE A 13 29.04 -21.85 35.06
CA ILE A 13 28.24 -20.76 34.48
C ILE A 13 26.92 -20.70 35.26
N THR A 14 26.77 -19.65 36.06
CA THR A 14 25.47 -19.19 36.60
C THR A 14 24.99 -18.06 35.70
N THR A 15 23.86 -18.25 35.01
CA THR A 15 23.25 -17.21 34.17
C THR A 15 21.81 -16.93 34.57
N SER A 16 21.49 -15.63 34.68
CA SER A 16 20.15 -15.06 34.78
C SER A 16 19.40 -15.10 33.43
N ALA A 17 18.14 -14.67 33.43
CA ALA A 17 17.03 -15.34 32.75
C ALA A 17 16.72 -15.07 31.25
N PRO A 18 17.52 -14.44 30.37
CA PRO A 18 17.20 -14.41 28.94
C PRO A 18 18.23 -15.19 28.10
N CYS A 19 18.43 -16.50 28.37
CA CYS A 19 19.30 -17.36 27.56
C CYS A 19 18.86 -18.85 27.54
N LYS A 20 17.55 -19.12 27.51
CA LYS A 20 17.03 -20.49 27.32
C LYS A 20 16.97 -20.96 25.86
N ALA A 21 17.27 -20.11 24.89
CA ALA A 21 17.24 -20.47 23.46
C ALA A 21 18.47 -21.26 22.97
N LEU A 22 19.57 -21.31 23.74
CA LEU A 22 20.81 -21.98 23.34
C LEU A 22 20.89 -23.47 23.76
N ALA A 23 20.05 -23.94 24.69
CA ALA A 23 20.01 -25.35 25.09
C ALA A 23 19.27 -26.26 24.08
N SER A 24 18.57 -25.68 23.11
CA SER A 24 17.80 -26.44 22.11
C SER A 24 18.56 -26.69 20.80
N PHE A 25 19.80 -26.22 20.68
CA PHE A 25 20.61 -26.36 19.46
C PHE A 25 21.48 -27.65 19.43
N GLU A 26 21.51 -28.43 20.53
CA GLU A 26 22.23 -29.71 20.60
C GLU A 26 21.49 -30.89 19.91
N LEU A 27 20.29 -30.69 19.38
CA LEU A 27 19.51 -31.75 18.70
C LEU A 27 19.68 -31.79 17.17
N ALA A 28 20.46 -30.88 16.57
CA ALA A 28 20.60 -30.79 15.11
C ALA A 28 21.87 -31.49 14.53
N PHE A 29 22.64 -32.22 15.34
CA PHE A 29 23.83 -32.96 14.87
C PHE A 29 23.62 -34.48 14.69
N SER A 30 22.36 -34.92 14.58
CA SER A 30 22.03 -36.35 14.46
C SER A 30 21.98 -36.97 13.03
N PRO A 31 22.14 -36.26 11.88
CA PRO A 31 22.19 -36.96 10.58
C PRO A 31 23.60 -37.44 10.19
N PHE A 32 24.67 -37.06 10.89
CA PHE A 32 26.04 -37.44 10.51
C PHE A 32 26.49 -38.82 11.04
N LEU A 33 25.78 -39.43 12.01
CA LEU A 33 26.13 -40.75 12.54
C LEU A 33 25.43 -41.93 11.85
N MET A 34 24.45 -41.71 10.97
CA MET A 34 23.76 -42.81 10.27
C MET A 34 24.35 -43.20 8.90
N LEU A 35 25.26 -42.42 8.33
CA LEU A 35 25.84 -42.69 7.00
C LEU A 35 27.16 -43.48 7.00
N ALA A 36 27.61 -43.95 8.18
CA ALA A 36 28.81 -44.76 8.33
C ALA A 36 28.56 -46.29 8.33
N SER A 37 27.36 -46.76 7.93
CA SER A 37 27.00 -48.20 8.02
C SER A 37 26.42 -48.84 6.74
N LEU A 38 26.58 -48.22 5.56
CA LEU A 38 26.14 -48.87 4.31
C LEU A 38 27.27 -49.72 3.69
N PRO A 39 27.02 -50.98 3.28
CA PRO A 39 28.03 -51.85 2.68
C PRO A 39 28.49 -51.36 1.29
N ASP A 40 29.75 -51.63 0.95
CA ASP A 40 30.53 -51.15 -0.22
C ASP A 40 30.04 -51.58 -1.63
N GLY A 41 28.74 -51.84 -1.83
CA GLY A 41 28.21 -52.38 -3.09
C GLY A 41 27.74 -51.36 -4.13
N GLU A 42 27.37 -50.15 -3.74
CA GLU A 42 26.71 -49.19 -4.65
C GLU A 42 27.21 -47.76 -4.42
N ARG A 43 28.37 -47.42 -4.99
CA ARG A 43 28.79 -46.02 -5.14
C ARG A 43 29.28 -45.76 -6.56
N GLY A 44 28.37 -45.27 -7.40
CA GLY A 44 28.73 -44.48 -8.58
C GLY A 44 29.14 -43.08 -8.12
N ASP A 45 30.42 -42.91 -7.80
CA ASP A 45 30.96 -41.69 -7.17
C ASP A 45 31.55 -40.77 -8.25
N THR A 46 30.78 -39.78 -8.72
CA THR A 46 31.31 -38.70 -9.57
C THR A 46 31.69 -37.49 -8.73
N LYS A 47 32.82 -36.87 -9.08
CA LYS A 47 33.42 -35.70 -8.43
C LYS A 47 32.45 -34.50 -8.29
N GLU A 48 31.46 -34.42 -9.18
CA GLU A 48 30.39 -33.42 -9.15
C GLU A 48 29.46 -33.55 -7.95
N HIS A 49 29.14 -34.78 -7.51
CA HIS A 49 28.24 -34.98 -6.37
C HIS A 49 28.87 -34.48 -5.06
N ARG A 50 30.19 -34.62 -4.93
CA ARG A 50 30.96 -34.12 -3.78
C ARG A 50 31.08 -32.60 -3.78
N MET A 51 31.20 -31.97 -4.95
CA MET A 51 31.20 -30.50 -5.05
C MET A 51 29.84 -29.89 -4.72
N HIS A 52 28.75 -30.56 -5.13
CA HIS A 52 27.40 -30.08 -4.83
C HIS A 52 27.06 -30.16 -3.33
N GLN A 53 27.48 -31.23 -2.63
CA GLN A 53 27.28 -31.34 -1.18
C GLN A 53 28.19 -30.39 -0.38
N PHE A 54 29.41 -30.13 -0.87
CA PHE A 54 30.29 -29.13 -0.26
C PHE A 54 29.73 -27.70 -0.42
N GLY A 55 29.12 -27.39 -1.58
CA GLY A 55 28.43 -26.13 -1.81
C GLY A 55 27.24 -25.91 -0.87
N LEU A 56 26.43 -26.95 -0.64
CA LEU A 56 25.29 -26.86 0.30
C LEU A 56 25.74 -26.61 1.74
N ALA A 57 26.81 -27.27 2.20
CA ALA A 57 27.37 -27.05 3.53
C ALA A 57 27.95 -25.63 3.72
N LEU A 58 28.63 -25.09 2.70
CA LEU A 58 29.18 -23.74 2.73
C LEU A 58 28.07 -22.68 2.75
N SER A 59 26.96 -22.94 2.05
CA SER A 59 25.78 -22.07 2.00
C SER A 59 25.10 -21.95 3.37
N SER A 60 24.96 -23.07 4.10
CA SER A 60 24.38 -23.09 5.45
C SER A 60 25.23 -22.36 6.49
N ILE A 61 26.57 -22.40 6.35
CA ILE A 61 27.49 -21.67 7.23
C ILE A 61 27.43 -20.16 6.94
N LEU A 62 27.36 -19.75 5.67
CA LEU A 62 27.24 -18.35 5.27
C LEU A 62 25.91 -17.72 5.68
N LEU A 63 24.82 -18.49 5.73
CA LEU A 63 23.51 -18.04 6.22
C LEU A 63 23.45 -17.83 7.74
N ALA A 64 24.30 -18.49 8.52
CA ALA A 64 24.34 -18.35 9.98
C ALA A 64 25.24 -17.19 10.47
N LEU A 65 26.14 -16.69 9.61
CA LEU A 65 27.10 -15.64 9.95
C LEU A 65 26.47 -14.29 10.37
N PRO A 66 25.39 -13.79 9.71
CA PRO A 66 24.75 -12.53 10.10
C PRO A 66 24.09 -12.58 11.48
N LEU A 67 23.57 -13.74 11.88
CA LEU A 67 22.96 -13.96 13.21
C LEU A 67 24.00 -13.94 14.33
N LEU A 68 25.21 -14.44 14.08
CA LEU A 68 26.32 -14.38 15.02
C LEU A 68 26.91 -12.97 15.15
N ILE A 69 26.91 -12.17 14.09
CA ILE A 69 27.39 -10.78 14.09
C ILE A 69 26.38 -9.86 14.81
N SER A 70 25.08 -10.09 14.66
CA SER A 70 24.03 -9.30 15.32
C SER A 70 23.99 -9.47 16.85
N CYS A 71 24.50 -10.57 17.41
CA CYS A 71 24.63 -10.74 18.86
C CYS A 71 25.90 -10.08 19.43
N ALA A 72 26.87 -9.73 18.60
CA ALA A 72 28.12 -9.09 19.04
C ALA A 72 28.05 -7.55 18.99
N SER A 73 27.15 -6.95 18.20
CA SER A 73 27.04 -5.50 18.01
C SER A 73 26.15 -4.78 19.03
N SER A 74 25.46 -5.49 19.93
CA SER A 74 24.54 -4.87 20.90
C SER A 74 25.21 -4.39 22.19
N ASN A 75 26.53 -4.15 22.20
CA ASN A 75 27.27 -3.85 23.43
C ASN A 75 28.31 -2.71 23.33
N THR A 76 28.11 -1.75 22.43
CA THR A 76 28.89 -0.50 22.41
C THR A 76 27.96 0.70 22.49
N GLN A 77 27.98 1.40 23.64
CA GLN A 77 27.43 2.75 23.75
C GLN A 77 28.33 3.70 22.96
N GLU A 78 27.73 4.48 22.06
CA GLU A 78 28.37 5.65 21.45
C GLU A 78 27.94 6.90 22.24
N GLU A 79 28.93 7.66 22.71
CA GLU A 79 28.77 9.03 23.19
C GLU A 79 28.68 9.97 21.98
N GLU A 80 27.61 10.77 21.89
CA GLU A 80 27.48 11.83 20.90
C GLU A 80 28.31 13.06 21.32
N GLY A 81 29.39 13.32 20.60
CA GLY A 81 30.15 14.58 20.66
C GLY A 81 29.78 15.49 19.50
N THR A 82 29.03 16.57 19.77
CA THR A 82 28.68 17.60 18.80
C THR A 82 29.92 18.46 18.45
N ILE A 83 30.30 18.47 17.17
CA ILE A 83 31.29 19.41 16.63
C ILE A 83 30.54 20.65 16.13
N VAL A 84 30.77 21.80 16.79
CA VAL A 84 30.32 23.12 16.32
C VAL A 84 31.39 23.69 15.40
N LEU A 85 31.02 24.02 14.16
CA LEU A 85 31.83 24.82 13.23
C LEU A 85 31.31 26.26 13.25
N ASP A 86 32.11 27.16 13.82
CA ASP A 86 31.92 28.61 13.73
C ASP A 86 32.32 29.07 12.32
N VAL A 87 31.39 29.71 11.61
CA VAL A 87 31.68 30.53 10.43
C VAL A 87 31.27 31.96 10.75
N THR A 88 32.27 32.79 11.03
CA THR A 88 32.14 34.25 11.03
C THR A 88 32.05 34.74 9.59
N ASP A 89 30.97 35.43 9.24
CA ASP A 89 30.89 36.23 8.03
C ASP A 89 30.80 37.72 8.39
N ASP A 90 31.53 38.51 7.62
CA ASP A 90 31.87 39.90 7.88
C ASP A 90 30.83 40.87 7.30
N GLY A 91 30.73 42.02 7.93
CA GLY A 91 29.70 43.00 7.65
C GLY A 91 29.86 43.68 6.29
N SER A 92 28.73 43.96 5.65
CA SER A 92 28.61 45.19 4.87
C SER A 92 27.18 45.75 4.96
N THR A 93 27.13 47.05 5.20
CA THR A 93 25.95 47.85 5.49
C THR A 93 25.47 48.64 4.27
N LEU A 94 24.17 48.98 4.29
CA LEU A 94 23.44 50.11 3.64
C LEU A 94 22.71 49.83 2.29
N PRO A 95 21.65 50.60 1.95
CA PRO A 95 20.72 51.36 2.79
C PRO A 95 19.22 51.20 2.45
N ASP A 96 18.44 51.71 3.41
CA ASP A 96 17.03 52.09 3.47
C ASP A 96 16.42 52.71 2.19
N ALA A 97 15.21 52.27 1.82
CA ALA A 97 14.37 52.92 0.81
C ALA A 97 12.88 52.84 1.21
N THR A 98 12.42 54.00 1.67
CA THR A 98 11.07 54.55 1.83
C THR A 98 9.91 53.94 1.03
N ALA A 99 8.85 53.65 1.78
CA ALA A 99 7.42 53.89 1.56
C ALA A 99 6.93 54.29 0.15
N ASP A 100 6.01 53.48 -0.40
CA ASP A 100 4.97 53.94 -1.30
C ASP A 100 3.62 53.32 -0.91
N THR A 101 2.62 54.18 -0.80
CA THR A 101 1.24 53.89 -0.39
C THR A 101 0.36 53.84 -1.62
N GLY A 102 0.03 52.63 -2.08
CA GLY A 102 -0.90 52.39 -3.17
C GLY A 102 -2.24 51.85 -2.67
N THR A 103 -3.26 52.69 -2.71
CA THR A 103 -4.68 52.41 -2.46
C THR A 103 -5.26 51.43 -3.48
N GLU A 104 -5.86 50.33 -3.01
CA GLU A 104 -6.78 49.50 -3.81
C GLU A 104 -8.25 49.85 -3.53
N PRO A 105 -9.16 49.73 -4.53
CA PRO A 105 -10.55 50.12 -4.42
C PRO A 105 -11.44 48.97 -3.92
N GLU A 106 -12.38 49.30 -3.05
CA GLU A 106 -13.51 48.45 -2.67
C GLU A 106 -14.43 48.12 -3.86
N PRO A 107 -15.11 46.95 -3.81
CA PRO A 107 -16.42 46.81 -4.41
C PRO A 107 -17.52 46.70 -3.33
N THR A 108 -18.43 47.66 -3.38
CA THR A 108 -19.85 47.58 -2.97
C THR A 108 -20.55 46.44 -3.75
N THR A 109 -21.58 45.71 -3.31
CA THR A 109 -22.77 46.00 -2.48
C THR A 109 -23.49 44.68 -2.17
N ASP A 110 -24.12 44.64 -0.99
CA ASP A 110 -25.43 44.04 -0.65
C ASP A 110 -25.93 42.77 -1.35
N GLU A 111 -26.03 41.68 -0.58
CA GLU A 111 -27.28 40.93 -0.52
C GLU A 111 -27.49 40.34 0.90
N GLN A 112 -28.61 40.72 1.51
CA GLN A 112 -29.06 40.28 2.83
C GLN A 112 -29.60 38.85 2.76
N ASN A 113 -29.14 37.96 3.65
CA ASN A 113 -29.97 36.86 4.13
C ASN A 113 -29.61 36.53 5.59
N PRO A 114 -30.56 36.62 6.55
CA PRO A 114 -30.34 36.20 7.92
C PRO A 114 -30.75 34.74 8.08
N ASP A 115 -29.90 33.92 8.71
CA ASP A 115 -30.25 32.78 9.58
C ASP A 115 -29.06 31.80 9.65
N ASP A 116 -28.21 31.94 10.68
CA ASP A 116 -27.62 30.78 11.38
C ASP A 116 -26.94 31.20 12.70
N PRO A 117 -27.32 30.66 13.87
CA PRO A 117 -26.58 30.84 15.11
C PRO A 117 -25.68 29.64 15.41
N THR A 118 -24.49 29.95 15.95
CA THR A 118 -23.68 29.20 16.94
C THR A 118 -22.25 28.85 16.49
N THR A 119 -21.29 29.62 17.01
CA THR A 119 -19.90 29.15 17.17
C THR A 119 -19.48 29.40 18.61
N ASP A 120 -19.20 28.29 19.28
CA ASP A 120 -18.73 28.15 20.64
C ASP A 120 -17.25 28.54 20.72
N THR A 121 -16.91 29.41 21.68
CA THR A 121 -15.55 29.90 21.95
C THR A 121 -14.84 28.98 22.93
N LEU A 122 -13.75 28.34 22.52
CA LEU A 122 -12.77 27.73 23.43
C LEU A 122 -11.63 28.70 23.75
N PRO A 123 -11.17 28.81 25.01
CA PRO A 123 -10.07 29.70 25.38
C PRO A 123 -8.71 29.00 25.24
N SER A 124 -7.75 29.70 24.62
CA SER A 124 -6.32 29.40 24.65
C SER A 124 -5.69 29.90 25.96
N THR A 125 -4.98 29.02 26.66
CA THR A 125 -4.13 29.40 27.81
C THR A 125 -2.68 29.58 27.36
N ASP A 126 -2.20 30.82 27.48
CA ASP A 126 -0.79 31.20 27.50
C ASP A 126 -0.06 30.57 28.70
N ALA A 127 1.17 30.07 28.47
CA ALA A 127 2.14 29.81 29.52
C ALA A 127 3.49 30.42 29.12
N THR A 128 3.88 31.42 29.91
CA THR A 128 5.11 32.22 29.83
C THR A 128 6.33 31.42 30.27
N SER A 129 7.42 31.58 29.52
CA SER A 129 8.78 31.18 29.86
C SER A 129 9.44 32.18 30.82
N GLU A 130 10.07 31.69 31.89
CA GLU A 130 11.20 32.40 32.53
C GLU A 130 12.30 31.40 32.88
N ALA A 131 13.52 31.79 32.53
CA ALA A 131 14.77 31.12 32.85
C ALA A 131 15.38 31.76 34.11
N SER A 132 16.06 30.98 34.95
CA SER A 132 17.27 31.45 35.63
C SER A 132 18.07 30.34 36.30
N ASP A 133 19.33 30.28 35.87
CA ASP A 133 20.54 30.28 36.69
C ASP A 133 21.03 28.99 37.37
N GLY A 134 22.31 28.73 37.15
CA GLY A 134 23.05 27.58 37.61
C GLY A 134 23.86 27.87 38.86
N SER A 135 24.19 26.82 39.58
CA SER A 135 25.39 26.80 40.41
C SER A 135 25.88 25.36 40.60
N GLU A 136 27.14 25.15 40.26
CA GLU A 136 27.89 23.92 40.54
C GLU A 136 28.22 23.86 42.03
N ALA A 137 27.94 22.71 42.66
CA ALA A 137 28.50 22.34 43.95
C ALA A 137 28.81 20.84 43.94
N THR A 138 30.11 20.53 43.96
CA THR A 138 30.67 19.19 44.20
C THR A 138 30.39 18.75 45.63
N LEU A 139 29.68 17.63 45.79
CA LEU A 139 29.47 16.95 47.07
C LEU A 139 29.82 15.47 46.92
N ASP A 140 30.86 15.06 47.65
CA ASP A 140 31.22 13.67 47.92
C ASP A 140 30.07 12.98 48.67
N VAL A 141 29.58 11.86 48.14
CA VAL A 141 28.60 10.99 48.82
C VAL A 141 29.14 9.56 48.81
N GLU A 142 29.40 9.06 50.02
CA GLU A 142 29.70 7.66 50.32
C GLU A 142 28.58 6.74 49.80
N GLU A 143 28.94 5.59 49.23
CA GLU A 143 28.01 4.52 48.83
C GLU A 143 27.18 4.03 50.02
N PRO A 144 25.83 4.13 49.99
CA PRO A 144 24.99 3.41 50.92
C PRO A 144 24.64 2.03 50.35
N ASP A 145 24.68 1.03 51.23
CA ASP A 145 24.29 -0.35 50.97
C ASP A 145 22.94 -0.45 50.23
N ALA A 146 22.90 -1.36 49.24
CA ALA A 146 21.73 -1.62 48.41
C ALA A 146 20.48 -1.94 49.24
N PRO A 147 19.36 -1.21 49.07
CA PRO A 147 18.11 -1.56 49.73
C PRO A 147 17.56 -2.85 49.11
N THR A 148 17.30 -3.85 49.95
CA THR A 148 16.47 -5.00 49.61
C THR A 148 15.10 -4.51 49.15
N VAL A 149 14.84 -4.60 47.85
CA VAL A 149 13.54 -4.34 47.25
C VAL A 149 12.61 -5.49 47.66
N ASP A 150 11.86 -5.29 48.75
CA ASP A 150 10.63 -6.04 49.00
C ASP A 150 9.67 -5.70 47.85
N THR A 151 9.50 -6.62 46.91
CA THR A 151 8.43 -6.57 45.92
C THR A 151 7.11 -6.51 46.67
N PRO A 152 6.34 -5.40 46.61
CA PRO A 152 5.04 -5.35 47.27
C PRO A 152 4.17 -6.40 46.58
N ALA A 153 3.60 -7.31 47.38
CA ALA A 153 2.57 -8.22 46.90
C ALA A 153 1.48 -7.36 46.24
N LEU A 154 1.29 -7.51 44.92
CA LEU A 154 0.12 -7.01 44.22
C LEU A 154 -1.10 -7.73 44.80
N VAL A 155 -1.62 -7.21 45.91
CA VAL A 155 -2.92 -7.58 46.43
C VAL A 155 -3.92 -7.09 45.38
N ASN A 156 -4.37 -8.00 44.54
CA ASN A 156 -5.52 -7.79 43.66
C ASN A 156 -6.72 -7.50 44.56
N ILE A 157 -6.95 -6.22 44.87
CA ILE A 157 -8.17 -5.77 45.54
C ILE A 157 -9.25 -5.86 44.47
N LEU A 158 -9.84 -7.06 44.33
CA LEU A 158 -11.08 -7.21 43.58
C LEU A 158 -12.10 -6.26 44.21
N PRO A 159 -12.84 -5.47 43.41
CA PRO A 159 -13.90 -4.63 43.94
C PRO A 159 -14.86 -5.50 44.75
N ALA A 160 -15.38 -4.97 45.86
CA ALA A 160 -16.39 -5.66 46.63
C ALA A 160 -17.54 -6.08 45.69
N CYS A 161 -17.82 -7.37 45.61
CA CYS A 161 -18.86 -7.91 44.74
C CYS A 161 -19.77 -8.88 45.52
N LEU A 162 -21.04 -8.92 45.11
CA LEU A 162 -21.99 -9.87 45.64
C LEU A 162 -21.72 -11.24 44.99
N THR A 163 -21.42 -12.25 45.81
CA THR A 163 -21.24 -13.62 45.32
C THR A 163 -22.60 -14.27 45.15
N VAL A 164 -22.88 -14.81 43.95
CA VAL A 164 -24.16 -15.47 43.66
C VAL A 164 -24.29 -16.76 44.50
N PRO A 165 -25.41 -16.98 45.21
CA PRO A 165 -25.61 -18.15 46.06
C PRO A 165 -26.01 -19.42 45.31
N ALA A 166 -25.85 -19.46 43.99
CA ALA A 166 -26.11 -20.66 43.19
C ALA A 166 -25.20 -21.81 43.64
N ILE A 167 -25.66 -23.03 43.43
CA ILE A 167 -24.87 -24.25 43.66
C ILE A 167 -24.43 -24.70 42.26
N PRO A 168 -23.24 -24.30 41.79
CA PRO A 168 -22.79 -24.71 40.47
C PRO A 168 -22.71 -26.24 40.39
N ASP A 169 -22.82 -26.77 39.16
CA ASP A 169 -22.65 -28.19 38.85
C ASP A 169 -23.72 -29.14 39.45
N ASP A 170 -24.89 -28.64 39.83
CA ASP A 170 -25.98 -29.47 40.38
C ASP A 170 -26.96 -30.00 39.33
N GLY A 171 -26.80 -29.61 38.06
CA GLY A 171 -27.63 -30.04 36.93
C GLY A 171 -29.01 -29.38 36.86
N LYS A 172 -29.30 -28.39 37.71
CA LYS A 172 -30.61 -27.72 37.76
C LYS A 172 -30.58 -26.33 37.15
N ASP A 173 -31.75 -25.84 36.74
CA ASP A 173 -31.92 -24.48 36.23
C ASP A 173 -31.68 -23.42 37.32
N ASP A 174 -30.59 -22.67 37.17
CA ASP A 174 -30.13 -21.61 38.06
C ASP A 174 -30.76 -20.24 37.76
N THR A 175 -31.68 -20.14 36.77
CA THR A 175 -32.26 -18.87 36.34
C THR A 175 -32.93 -18.11 37.47
N ALA A 176 -33.69 -18.81 38.33
CA ALA A 176 -34.37 -18.18 39.45
C ALA A 176 -33.37 -17.62 40.48
N THR A 177 -32.29 -18.36 40.74
CA THR A 177 -31.22 -17.95 41.65
C THR A 177 -30.47 -16.73 41.11
N LEU A 178 -30.13 -16.74 39.82
CA LEU A 178 -29.51 -15.60 39.16
C LEU A 178 -30.42 -14.36 39.22
N LYS A 179 -31.72 -14.50 38.94
CA LYS A 179 -32.68 -13.37 39.03
C LYS A 179 -32.78 -12.80 40.44
N ALA A 180 -32.74 -13.65 41.47
CA ALA A 180 -32.72 -13.20 42.86
C ALA A 180 -31.43 -12.41 43.18
N ALA A 181 -30.27 -12.91 42.74
CA ALA A 181 -28.99 -12.22 42.94
C ALA A 181 -28.92 -10.88 42.17
N LEU A 182 -29.47 -10.82 40.96
CA LEU A 182 -29.60 -9.58 40.19
C LEU A 182 -30.48 -8.56 40.93
N ALA A 183 -31.63 -8.98 41.47
CA ALA A 183 -32.51 -8.09 42.23
C ALA A 183 -31.86 -7.58 43.52
N GLU A 184 -31.13 -8.45 44.24
CA GLU A 184 -30.38 -8.08 45.44
C GLU A 184 -29.29 -7.06 45.10
N CYS A 185 -28.47 -7.32 44.09
CA CYS A 185 -27.43 -6.41 43.62
C CYS A 185 -28.01 -5.06 43.13
N ALA A 186 -29.14 -5.09 42.43
CA ALA A 186 -29.84 -3.89 41.97
C ALA A 186 -30.33 -3.02 43.13
N SER A 187 -30.78 -3.63 44.24
CA SER A 187 -31.21 -2.89 45.44
C SER A 187 -30.06 -2.53 46.40
N GLY A 188 -28.95 -3.25 46.32
CA GLY A 188 -27.81 -3.13 47.23
C GLY A 188 -26.82 -2.03 46.87
N PRO A 189 -25.86 -1.74 47.77
CA PRO A 189 -24.79 -0.77 47.52
C PRO A 189 -23.74 -1.28 46.52
N LEU A 190 -23.58 -2.60 46.40
CA LEU A 190 -22.68 -3.21 45.42
C LEU A 190 -23.42 -3.40 44.09
N LYS A 191 -22.87 -2.87 43.00
CA LYS A 191 -23.41 -3.00 41.64
C LYS A 191 -22.66 -4.02 40.78
N THR A 192 -21.86 -4.87 41.41
CA THR A 192 -21.03 -5.89 40.76
C THR A 192 -21.36 -7.27 41.29
N LEU A 193 -21.68 -8.19 40.38
CA LEU A 193 -21.84 -9.61 40.67
C LEU A 193 -20.57 -10.38 40.32
N CYS A 194 -20.13 -11.22 41.25
CA CYS A 194 -19.06 -12.20 41.03
C CYS A 194 -19.63 -13.61 41.06
N PHE A 195 -19.11 -14.44 40.19
CA PHE A 195 -19.51 -15.84 40.08
C PHE A 195 -18.40 -16.77 40.58
N PRO A 196 -18.74 -17.79 41.39
CA PRO A 196 -17.82 -18.87 41.72
C PRO A 196 -17.60 -19.79 40.50
N ALA A 197 -16.52 -20.56 40.51
CA ALA A 197 -16.29 -21.59 39.49
C ALA A 197 -17.38 -22.67 39.51
N GLY A 198 -17.64 -23.25 38.33
CA GLY A 198 -18.64 -24.28 38.07
C GLY A 198 -19.64 -23.87 36.97
N VAL A 199 -20.53 -24.78 36.61
CA VAL A 199 -21.54 -24.60 35.56
C VAL A 199 -22.85 -24.10 36.16
N LEU A 200 -23.40 -23.04 35.57
CA LEU A 200 -24.71 -22.47 35.86
C LEU A 200 -25.63 -22.74 34.67
N HIS A 201 -26.70 -23.50 34.88
CA HIS A 201 -27.64 -23.82 33.79
C HIS A 201 -28.71 -22.74 33.70
N LEU A 202 -28.76 -22.02 32.59
CA LEU A 202 -29.60 -20.83 32.42
C LEU A 202 -30.66 -21.02 31.34
N GLY A 203 -31.89 -20.63 31.69
CA GLY A 203 -32.97 -20.30 30.78
C GLY A 203 -32.92 -18.84 30.31
N THR A 204 -34.03 -18.33 29.78
CA THR A 204 -34.09 -16.94 29.29
C THR A 204 -34.02 -15.95 30.44
N THR A 205 -33.02 -15.07 30.40
CA THR A 205 -32.81 -14.05 31.42
C THR A 205 -32.02 -12.86 30.87
N THR A 206 -32.11 -11.72 31.55
CA THR A 206 -31.43 -10.48 31.19
C THR A 206 -30.68 -9.95 32.41
N ILE A 207 -29.40 -9.66 32.24
CA ILE A 207 -28.60 -8.87 33.17
C ILE A 207 -28.82 -7.41 32.79
N PRO A 208 -29.37 -6.59 33.69
CA PRO A 208 -29.79 -5.23 33.36
C PRO A 208 -28.59 -4.28 33.26
N PRO A 209 -28.74 -3.13 32.57
CA PRO A 209 -27.63 -2.23 32.23
C PRO A 209 -26.93 -1.59 33.45
N GLU A 210 -27.61 -1.49 34.59
CA GLU A 210 -27.08 -0.91 35.83
C GLU A 210 -26.16 -1.84 36.63
N LEU A 211 -26.01 -3.11 36.22
CA LEU A 211 -25.21 -4.11 36.92
C LEU A 211 -23.98 -4.52 36.12
N SER A 212 -22.83 -4.56 36.80
CA SER A 212 -21.58 -5.10 36.28
C SER A 212 -21.43 -6.57 36.64
N ILE A 213 -20.85 -7.36 35.74
CA ILE A 213 -20.51 -8.76 35.99
C ILE A 213 -19.02 -8.99 35.86
N VAL A 214 -18.46 -9.68 36.84
CA VAL A 214 -17.10 -10.23 36.81
C VAL A 214 -17.18 -11.75 36.85
N VAL A 215 -16.77 -12.39 35.76
CA VAL A 215 -16.78 -13.85 35.65
C VAL A 215 -15.39 -14.40 35.90
N ASN A 216 -15.21 -15.13 36.99
CA ASN A 216 -13.92 -15.74 37.33
C ASN A 216 -13.66 -16.99 36.50
N LYS A 217 -12.37 -17.31 36.27
CA LYS A 217 -11.95 -18.51 35.56
C LYS A 217 -12.58 -19.76 36.17
N GLY A 218 -13.18 -20.59 35.31
CA GLY A 218 -13.88 -21.81 35.69
C GLY A 218 -15.39 -21.66 35.89
N THR A 219 -15.94 -20.44 35.84
CA THR A 219 -17.39 -20.22 35.75
C THR A 219 -17.86 -20.44 34.32
N LEU A 220 -18.93 -21.21 34.12
CA LEU A 220 -19.58 -21.39 32.83
C LEU A 220 -21.08 -21.10 32.92
N PHE A 221 -21.58 -20.24 32.03
CA PHE A 221 -23.00 -20.04 31.78
C PHE A 221 -23.44 -20.98 30.65
N GLU A 222 -24.13 -22.06 30.99
CA GLU A 222 -24.73 -22.97 30.02
C GLU A 222 -26.13 -22.49 29.66
N VAL A 223 -26.29 -21.86 28.49
CA VAL A 223 -27.59 -21.37 28.03
C VAL A 223 -28.32 -22.49 27.29
N ALA A 224 -29.50 -22.87 27.77
CA ALA A 224 -30.28 -23.96 27.20
C ALA A 224 -30.79 -23.65 25.78
N ALA A 225 -31.03 -24.69 24.99
CA ALA A 225 -31.53 -24.58 23.61
C ALA A 225 -32.82 -23.74 23.53
N GLY A 226 -32.87 -22.82 22.57
CA GLY A 226 -34.01 -21.90 22.37
C GLY A 226 -34.18 -20.85 23.49
N LYS A 227 -33.19 -20.69 24.36
CA LYS A 227 -33.14 -19.64 25.38
C LYS A 227 -32.09 -18.59 25.02
N THR A 228 -32.22 -17.41 25.63
CA THR A 228 -31.32 -16.28 25.39
C THR A 228 -30.88 -15.68 26.72
N LEU A 229 -29.57 -15.51 26.88
CA LEU A 229 -28.96 -14.70 27.93
C LEU A 229 -28.60 -13.32 27.35
N THR A 230 -29.28 -12.27 27.81
CA THR A 230 -28.96 -10.89 27.40
C THR A 230 -28.11 -10.22 28.47
N VAL A 231 -26.92 -9.73 28.10
CA VAL A 231 -26.02 -8.96 28.96
C VAL A 231 -26.10 -7.49 28.55
N ALA A 232 -26.90 -6.71 29.27
CA ALA A 232 -27.09 -5.29 28.96
C ALA A 232 -26.13 -4.36 29.72
N GLY A 233 -25.54 -4.82 30.82
CA GLY A 233 -24.59 -4.07 31.64
C GLY A 233 -23.12 -4.40 31.35
N PRO A 234 -22.18 -3.77 32.07
CA PRO A 234 -20.75 -4.04 31.93
C PRO A 234 -20.41 -5.51 32.21
N PHE A 235 -19.53 -6.08 31.38
CA PHE A 235 -19.11 -7.47 31.48
C PHE A 235 -17.58 -7.54 31.49
N GLN A 236 -17.02 -8.33 32.39
CA GLN A 236 -15.59 -8.54 32.53
C GLN A 236 -15.28 -10.02 32.75
N ALA A 237 -14.42 -10.57 31.90
CA ALA A 237 -13.85 -11.90 32.02
C ALA A 237 -12.46 -11.91 31.39
N GLY A 238 -11.59 -12.83 31.83
CA GLY A 238 -10.31 -13.07 31.16
C GLY A 238 -10.45 -13.85 29.84
N GLN A 239 -9.32 -14.23 29.26
CA GLN A 239 -9.26 -15.06 28.05
C GLN A 239 -9.46 -16.55 28.41
N TYR A 240 -10.71 -16.92 28.71
CA TYR A 240 -11.16 -18.29 28.95
C TYR A 240 -12.64 -18.42 28.63
N GLN A 241 -13.11 -19.65 28.44
CA GLN A 241 -14.52 -19.92 28.17
C GLN A 241 -15.41 -19.46 29.33
N VAL A 242 -16.50 -18.78 28.98
CA VAL A 242 -17.53 -18.29 29.89
C VAL A 242 -18.91 -18.82 29.48
N PHE A 243 -19.17 -19.00 28.19
CA PHE A 243 -20.46 -19.42 27.67
C PHE A 243 -20.38 -20.81 27.05
N THR A 244 -21.43 -21.60 27.26
CA THR A 244 -21.63 -22.93 26.66
C THR A 244 -23.13 -23.18 26.43
N GLY A 245 -23.49 -24.39 25.97
CA GLY A 245 -24.87 -24.77 25.61
C GLY A 245 -25.29 -24.29 24.22
N GLU A 246 -26.48 -24.67 23.77
CA GLU A 246 -27.02 -24.36 22.43
C GLU A 246 -27.80 -23.04 22.36
N GLY A 247 -28.03 -22.39 23.50
CA GLY A 247 -28.73 -21.12 23.59
C GLY A 247 -27.92 -19.93 23.08
N GLU A 248 -28.62 -18.81 22.95
CA GLU A 248 -28.09 -17.56 22.44
C GLU A 248 -27.56 -16.67 23.57
N VAL A 249 -26.47 -15.95 23.31
CA VAL A 249 -25.96 -14.88 24.18
C VAL A 249 -26.04 -13.58 23.39
N ARG A 250 -26.51 -12.50 23.99
CA ARG A 250 -26.58 -11.18 23.35
C ARG A 250 -25.98 -10.12 24.25
N PHE A 251 -25.07 -9.32 23.72
CA PHE A 251 -24.60 -8.11 24.38
C PHE A 251 -25.38 -6.90 23.84
N SER A 252 -25.89 -6.04 24.72
CA SER A 252 -26.64 -4.84 24.28
C SER A 252 -25.77 -3.59 24.15
N SER A 253 -24.73 -3.50 24.97
CA SER A 253 -23.88 -2.29 25.11
C SER A 253 -22.39 -2.60 25.11
N HIS A 254 -22.02 -3.88 25.17
CA HIS A 254 -20.62 -4.30 25.31
C HIS A 254 -19.93 -4.31 23.95
N ARG A 255 -18.91 -3.46 23.81
CA ARG A 255 -18.26 -3.24 22.52
C ARG A 255 -17.22 -4.29 22.15
N GLU A 256 -16.79 -5.16 23.05
CA GLU A 256 -15.71 -6.12 22.78
C GLU A 256 -16.14 -7.53 23.17
N VAL A 257 -16.24 -8.44 22.21
CA VAL A 257 -16.60 -9.83 22.48
C VAL A 257 -15.42 -10.71 22.12
N LEU A 258 -14.86 -11.39 23.11
CA LEU A 258 -13.75 -12.32 22.91
C LEU A 258 -14.29 -13.66 22.40
N VAL A 259 -13.67 -14.20 21.36
CA VAL A 259 -14.02 -15.54 20.83
C VAL A 259 -13.77 -16.63 21.87
N ASP A 260 -12.78 -16.45 22.74
CA ASP A 260 -12.41 -17.36 23.81
C ASP A 260 -13.56 -17.56 24.81
N TRP A 261 -14.41 -16.54 25.01
CA TRP A 261 -15.57 -16.65 25.90
C TRP A 261 -16.57 -17.70 25.43
N PHE A 262 -16.59 -18.04 24.14
CA PHE A 262 -17.49 -19.01 23.53
C PHE A 262 -16.85 -20.38 23.31
N GLY A 263 -15.63 -20.58 23.83
CA GLY A 263 -14.92 -21.86 23.73
C GLY A 263 -14.09 -22.02 22.46
N ALA A 264 -13.76 -20.92 21.77
CA ALA A 264 -12.82 -20.97 20.64
C ALA A 264 -11.43 -21.37 21.16
N ALA A 265 -11.02 -22.60 20.90
CA ALA A 265 -9.71 -23.10 21.31
C ALA A 265 -8.60 -22.40 20.51
N ASN A 266 -7.65 -21.81 21.23
CA ASN A 266 -6.54 -21.02 20.68
C ASN A 266 -5.21 -21.81 20.67
N ASP A 267 -5.26 -23.13 20.73
CA ASP A 267 -4.09 -24.02 20.70
C ASP A 267 -3.96 -24.81 19.37
N GLY A 268 -4.89 -24.59 18.43
CA GLY A 268 -4.95 -25.23 17.12
C GLY A 268 -5.39 -26.69 17.17
N SER A 269 -5.87 -27.20 18.30
CA SER A 269 -6.20 -28.62 18.47
C SER A 269 -7.64 -28.99 18.14
N LEU A 270 -8.57 -28.05 18.32
CA LEU A 270 -10.00 -28.23 18.09
C LEU A 270 -10.51 -27.15 17.13
N ASP A 271 -11.53 -27.51 16.36
CA ASP A 271 -12.19 -26.56 15.46
C ASP A 271 -12.91 -25.47 16.26
N ALA A 272 -12.56 -24.22 15.98
CA ALA A 272 -13.07 -23.02 16.60
C ALA A 272 -14.20 -22.35 15.79
N SER A 273 -14.51 -22.81 14.57
CA SER A 273 -15.47 -22.14 13.68
C SER A 273 -16.83 -21.87 14.35
N ALA A 274 -17.43 -22.88 14.99
CA ALA A 274 -18.73 -22.73 15.66
C ALA A 274 -18.69 -21.75 16.84
N ALA A 275 -17.62 -21.76 17.64
CA ALA A 275 -17.47 -20.85 18.78
C ALA A 275 -17.29 -19.39 18.31
N ILE A 276 -16.52 -19.17 17.24
CA ILE A 276 -16.32 -17.85 16.65
C ILE A 276 -17.63 -17.31 16.07
N ASN A 277 -18.40 -18.12 15.34
CA ASN A 277 -19.72 -17.71 14.82
C ASN A 277 -20.68 -17.34 15.97
N ARG A 278 -20.66 -18.08 17.09
CA ARG A 278 -21.46 -17.71 18.28
C ARG A 278 -21.02 -16.40 18.90
N ALA A 279 -19.72 -16.14 18.99
CA ALA A 279 -19.18 -14.88 19.49
C ALA A 279 -19.59 -13.71 18.58
N MET A 280 -19.54 -13.91 17.27
CA MET A 280 -19.98 -12.94 16.27
C MET A 280 -21.48 -12.64 16.38
N ALA A 281 -22.32 -13.67 16.51
CA ALA A 281 -23.77 -13.52 16.69
C ALA A 281 -24.13 -12.82 18.02
N ALA A 282 -23.25 -12.88 19.02
CA ALA A 282 -23.46 -12.25 20.32
C ALA A 282 -23.13 -10.75 20.33
N LEU A 283 -22.42 -10.24 19.31
CA LEU A 283 -22.07 -8.82 19.21
C LEU A 283 -23.34 -7.96 19.26
N PRO A 284 -23.28 -6.80 19.94
CA PRO A 284 -24.28 -5.76 19.68
C PRO A 284 -24.17 -5.31 18.23
N GLY A 285 -25.14 -4.54 17.77
CA GLY A 285 -25.11 -4.09 16.39
C GLY A 285 -23.82 -3.36 15.97
N GLU A 286 -23.15 -2.62 16.86
CA GLU A 286 -21.80 -2.09 16.60
C GLU A 286 -20.83 -2.66 17.64
N GLY A 287 -19.77 -3.35 17.20
CA GLY A 287 -18.87 -4.02 18.14
C GLY A 287 -17.57 -4.53 17.54
N ASN A 288 -16.72 -5.04 18.43
CA ASN A 288 -15.41 -5.60 18.13
C ASN A 288 -15.42 -7.09 18.45
N LEU A 289 -15.23 -7.94 17.44
CA LEU A 289 -14.86 -9.33 17.62
C LEU A 289 -13.36 -9.40 17.90
N VAL A 290 -13.00 -9.86 19.09
CA VAL A 290 -11.60 -9.87 19.54
C VAL A 290 -11.08 -11.29 19.63
N PHE A 291 -9.98 -11.53 18.94
CA PHE A 291 -9.18 -12.73 19.10
C PHE A 291 -8.07 -12.48 20.12
N GLY A 292 -7.82 -13.47 20.98
CA GLY A 292 -6.68 -13.45 21.87
C GLY A 292 -5.40 -13.97 21.20
N PHE A 293 -4.37 -14.19 22.03
CA PHE A 293 -3.13 -14.83 21.59
C PHE A 293 -3.39 -16.33 21.33
N GLY A 294 -2.82 -16.87 20.26
CA GLY A 294 -2.83 -18.30 19.97
C GLY A 294 -3.11 -18.63 18.51
N ASN A 295 -3.37 -19.92 18.26
CA ASN A 295 -3.74 -20.47 16.97
C ASN A 295 -5.16 -21.04 17.02
N TYR A 296 -6.07 -20.54 16.20
CA TYR A 296 -7.44 -21.04 16.08
C TYR A 296 -7.53 -21.91 14.82
N LEU A 297 -7.90 -23.18 14.96
CA LEU A 297 -8.17 -24.04 13.81
C LEU A 297 -9.59 -23.78 13.33
N LEU A 298 -9.78 -23.62 12.03
CA LEU A 298 -11.08 -23.45 11.39
C LEU A 298 -11.22 -24.46 10.25
N THR A 299 -12.17 -25.38 10.37
CA THR A 299 -12.44 -26.37 9.29
C THR A 299 -13.59 -25.97 8.38
N GLU A 300 -14.20 -24.81 8.65
CA GLU A 300 -15.28 -24.21 7.86
C GLU A 300 -15.07 -22.68 7.79
N GLY A 301 -15.70 -22.04 6.80
CA GLY A 301 -15.77 -20.58 6.74
C GLY A 301 -16.58 -20.00 7.90
N LEU A 302 -16.34 -18.73 8.23
CA LEU A 302 -17.18 -18.04 9.22
C LEU A 302 -18.47 -17.57 8.56
N ASP A 303 -19.51 -17.40 9.38
CA ASP A 303 -20.75 -16.78 8.92
C ASP A 303 -20.44 -15.37 8.39
N PRO A 304 -21.10 -14.94 7.30
CA PRO A 304 -20.85 -13.62 6.77
C PRO A 304 -21.15 -12.54 7.81
N ILE A 305 -20.25 -11.57 7.92
CA ILE A 305 -20.43 -10.36 8.72
C ILE A 305 -21.35 -9.46 7.92
N THR A 306 -22.66 -9.72 8.06
CA THR A 306 -23.68 -9.07 7.23
C THR A 306 -24.11 -7.70 7.75
N THR A 307 -23.37 -7.07 8.67
CA THR A 307 -23.96 -6.01 9.50
C THR A 307 -24.19 -4.73 8.69
N THR A 308 -25.40 -4.13 8.77
CA THR A 308 -25.65 -2.72 8.37
C THR A 308 -24.95 -1.71 9.30
N ARG A 309 -24.05 -2.20 10.13
CA ARG A 309 -23.51 -1.54 11.31
C ARG A 309 -22.02 -1.87 11.41
N VAL A 310 -21.32 -1.11 12.22
CA VAL A 310 -19.86 -1.12 12.31
C VAL A 310 -19.37 -2.36 13.06
N THR A 311 -18.74 -3.29 12.34
CA THR A 311 -18.10 -4.47 12.96
C THR A 311 -16.59 -4.43 12.74
N HIS A 312 -15.84 -4.52 13.82
CA HIS A 312 -14.39 -4.61 13.78
C HIS A 312 -13.94 -6.00 14.20
N VAL A 313 -13.10 -6.64 13.39
CA VAL A 313 -12.42 -7.89 13.75
C VAL A 313 -10.97 -7.58 14.03
N ARG A 314 -10.47 -7.94 15.22
CA ARG A 314 -9.08 -7.65 15.61
C ARG A 314 -8.41 -8.81 16.34
N GLY A 315 -7.15 -9.07 16.02
CA GLY A 315 -6.27 -9.93 16.81
C GLY A 315 -5.33 -9.15 17.73
N GLN A 316 -4.25 -9.80 18.17
CA GLN A 316 -3.20 -9.25 19.02
C GLN A 316 -1.88 -9.04 18.26
N GLY A 317 -1.92 -9.02 16.92
CA GLY A 317 -0.78 -8.92 16.01
C GLY A 317 -0.63 -10.15 15.11
N VAL A 318 -0.02 -9.96 13.94
CA VAL A 318 0.16 -10.99 12.89
C VAL A 318 0.92 -12.25 13.35
N ASP A 319 1.79 -12.12 14.35
CA ASP A 319 2.51 -13.26 14.93
C ASP A 319 1.84 -13.83 16.18
N SER A 320 0.94 -13.08 16.78
CA SER A 320 0.27 -13.41 18.05
C SER A 320 -1.05 -14.13 17.85
N THR A 321 -1.85 -13.70 16.87
CA THR A 321 -3.15 -14.29 16.54
C THR A 321 -3.07 -14.95 15.18
N ARG A 322 -3.18 -16.28 15.16
CA ARG A 322 -3.11 -17.09 13.95
C ARG A 322 -4.42 -17.86 13.74
N LEU A 323 -4.92 -17.84 12.52
CA LEU A 323 -6.10 -18.59 12.11
C LEU A 323 -5.65 -19.65 11.09
N THR A 324 -5.65 -20.92 11.49
CA THR A 324 -5.35 -22.04 10.59
C THR A 324 -6.62 -22.44 9.86
N PHE A 325 -6.75 -22.05 8.59
CA PHE A 325 -7.92 -22.29 7.76
C PHE A 325 -7.75 -23.56 6.91
N ALA A 326 -8.51 -24.59 7.26
CA ALA A 326 -8.36 -25.97 6.80
C ALA A 326 -9.68 -26.57 6.29
N PRO A 327 -10.46 -25.88 5.43
CA PRO A 327 -11.73 -26.41 4.97
C PRO A 327 -11.54 -27.65 4.09
N SER A 328 -12.52 -28.54 4.16
CA SER A 328 -12.55 -29.77 3.32
C SER A 328 -13.19 -29.54 1.94
N THR A 329 -13.91 -28.43 1.77
CA THR A 329 -14.55 -28.00 0.54
C THR A 329 -14.24 -26.54 0.24
N THR A 330 -14.62 -26.05 -0.94
CA THR A 330 -14.47 -24.63 -1.27
C THR A 330 -15.14 -23.75 -0.21
N ALA A 331 -14.40 -22.80 0.37
CA ALA A 331 -14.90 -21.95 1.43
C ALA A 331 -14.19 -20.58 1.47
N THR A 332 -14.87 -19.61 2.07
CA THR A 332 -14.32 -18.28 2.38
C THR A 332 -14.19 -18.14 3.89
N LEU A 333 -13.03 -17.70 4.41
CA LEU A 333 -12.86 -17.53 5.85
C LEU A 333 -13.61 -16.31 6.37
N PHE A 334 -13.25 -15.10 5.89
CA PHE A 334 -13.93 -13.87 6.24
C PHE A 334 -14.75 -13.35 5.06
N THR A 335 -16.05 -13.14 5.28
CA THR A 335 -16.93 -12.45 4.33
C THR A 335 -17.54 -11.24 5.03
N PHE A 336 -17.27 -10.05 4.50
CA PHE A 336 -18.01 -8.84 4.84
C PHE A 336 -18.94 -8.56 3.68
N GLU A 337 -20.25 -8.60 3.91
CA GLU A 337 -21.24 -8.39 2.87
C GLU A 337 -22.47 -7.64 3.37
N PRO A 338 -23.21 -6.94 2.51
CA PRO A 338 -24.46 -6.31 2.91
C PRO A 338 -25.56 -7.36 3.17
N VAL A 339 -26.47 -7.08 4.11
CA VAL A 339 -27.65 -7.95 4.37
C VAL A 339 -28.53 -8.18 3.14
N ALA A 340 -28.51 -7.24 2.19
CA ALA A 340 -29.34 -7.26 1.00
C ALA A 340 -28.72 -6.39 -0.11
N ALA A 341 -29.10 -6.67 -1.36
CA ALA A 341 -28.74 -5.84 -2.50
C ALA A 341 -29.10 -4.36 -2.26
N GLY A 342 -28.19 -3.45 -2.58
CA GLY A 342 -28.36 -2.01 -2.37
C GLY A 342 -28.06 -1.52 -0.95
N SER A 343 -27.71 -2.39 0.00
CA SER A 343 -27.13 -1.99 1.29
C SER A 343 -25.59 -2.08 1.28
N LEU A 344 -24.95 -1.58 2.34
CA LEU A 344 -23.50 -1.42 2.45
C LEU A 344 -22.98 -2.03 3.75
N VAL A 345 -21.72 -2.48 3.71
CA VAL A 345 -20.92 -2.68 4.92
C VAL A 345 -20.14 -1.38 5.17
N TRP A 346 -20.44 -0.70 6.27
CA TRP A 346 -19.89 0.63 6.54
C TRP A 346 -18.91 0.61 7.72
N ARG A 347 -17.78 1.32 7.59
CA ARG A 347 -16.83 1.64 8.69
C ARG A 347 -16.22 0.43 9.40
N SER A 348 -16.31 -0.74 8.79
CA SER A 348 -15.85 -1.99 9.37
C SER A 348 -14.35 -2.18 9.18
N SER A 349 -13.74 -3.11 9.92
CA SER A 349 -12.31 -3.38 9.77
C SER A 349 -11.92 -4.81 10.07
N LEU A 350 -10.79 -5.25 9.52
CA LEU A 350 -10.10 -6.48 9.88
C LEU A 350 -8.63 -6.17 10.16
N ARG A 351 -8.15 -6.48 11.39
CA ARG A 351 -6.81 -6.06 11.83
C ARG A 351 -6.04 -7.08 12.66
N ASP A 352 -4.71 -6.92 12.63
CA ASP A 352 -3.76 -7.45 13.62
C ASP A 352 -3.82 -8.98 13.78
N LEU A 353 -3.87 -9.73 12.68
CA LEU A 353 -3.90 -11.20 12.71
C LEU A 353 -3.29 -11.81 11.45
N ALA A 354 -2.99 -13.10 11.52
CA ALA A 354 -2.59 -13.88 10.36
C ALA A 354 -3.55 -15.03 10.07
N VAL A 355 -3.71 -15.33 8.78
CA VAL A 355 -4.44 -16.48 8.26
C VAL A 355 -3.43 -17.42 7.61
N TYR A 356 -3.53 -18.72 7.89
CA TYR A 356 -2.69 -19.77 7.32
C TYR A 356 -3.57 -20.80 6.62
N GLY A 357 -3.44 -20.95 5.30
CA GLY A 357 -4.11 -21.99 4.55
C GLY A 357 -3.41 -23.34 4.66
N ILE A 358 -4.17 -24.40 4.95
CA ILE A 358 -3.71 -25.80 4.86
C ILE A 358 -4.72 -26.69 4.11
N GLY A 359 -4.26 -27.80 3.55
CA GLY A 359 -5.07 -28.72 2.75
C GLY A 359 -5.38 -28.20 1.33
N ASP A 360 -6.07 -29.01 0.55
CA ASP A 360 -6.16 -28.85 -0.91
C ASP A 360 -7.48 -28.21 -1.42
N ALA A 361 -8.39 -27.86 -0.52
CA ALA A 361 -9.61 -27.15 -0.91
C ALA A 361 -9.30 -25.76 -1.48
N ILE A 362 -10.11 -25.29 -2.43
CA ILE A 362 -10.05 -23.90 -2.91
C ILE A 362 -10.52 -22.97 -1.79
N LYS A 363 -9.76 -21.94 -1.47
CA LYS A 363 -10.02 -21.04 -0.34
C LYS A 363 -10.06 -19.59 -0.80
N THR A 364 -10.96 -18.81 -0.21
CA THR A 364 -10.82 -17.35 -0.20
C THR A 364 -10.53 -16.92 1.23
N ALA A 365 -9.43 -16.21 1.49
CA ALA A 365 -9.13 -15.79 2.85
C ALA A 365 -10.06 -14.65 3.30
N ILE A 366 -10.19 -13.62 2.47
CA ILE A 366 -10.95 -12.41 2.77
C ILE A 366 -11.78 -12.03 1.54
N SER A 367 -13.08 -11.85 1.74
CA SER A 367 -14.02 -11.33 0.75
C SER A 367 -14.67 -10.07 1.28
N LEU A 368 -14.45 -8.95 0.60
CA LEU A 368 -15.03 -7.63 0.91
C LEU A 368 -16.06 -7.29 -0.17
N LEU A 369 -17.33 -7.40 0.17
CA LEU A 369 -18.44 -7.14 -0.74
C LEU A 369 -19.20 -5.88 -0.32
N GLU A 370 -19.25 -4.91 -1.23
CA GLU A 370 -19.91 -3.62 -1.03
C GLU A 370 -19.49 -2.90 0.26
N VAL A 371 -18.18 -2.80 0.49
CA VAL A 371 -17.61 -2.17 1.68
C VAL A 371 -17.29 -0.68 1.42
N THR A 372 -17.62 0.19 2.37
CA THR A 372 -17.26 1.60 2.33
C THR A 372 -16.66 2.07 3.66
N GLU A 373 -15.65 2.94 3.60
CA GLU A 373 -14.86 3.35 4.77
C GLU A 373 -14.23 2.14 5.50
N PHE A 374 -13.87 1.09 4.76
CA PHE A 374 -13.32 -0.14 5.34
C PHE A 374 -11.82 -0.01 5.59
N ILE A 375 -11.33 -0.65 6.67
CA ILE A 375 -9.90 -0.69 6.98
C ILE A 375 -9.42 -2.14 7.11
N LEU A 376 -8.54 -2.55 6.20
CA LEU A 376 -7.77 -3.80 6.29
C LEU A 376 -6.33 -3.46 6.67
N GLU A 377 -5.88 -3.83 7.86
CA GLU A 377 -4.61 -3.35 8.40
C GLU A 377 -3.83 -4.41 9.18
N ASN A 378 -2.52 -4.52 8.96
CA ASN A 378 -1.67 -5.47 9.68
C ASN A 378 -2.22 -6.90 9.59
N VAL A 379 -2.51 -7.35 8.37
CA VAL A 379 -3.05 -8.69 8.11
C VAL A 379 -2.10 -9.47 7.21
N HIS A 380 -1.73 -10.67 7.65
CA HIS A 380 -0.90 -11.59 6.88
C HIS A 380 -1.70 -12.82 6.45
N VAL A 381 -1.89 -13.00 5.15
CA VAL A 381 -2.49 -14.20 4.58
C VAL A 381 -1.36 -15.07 4.03
N ASN A 382 -1.13 -16.23 4.63
CA ASN A 382 -0.04 -17.13 4.27
C ASN A 382 -0.59 -18.44 3.69
N ASN A 383 0.03 -18.93 2.62
CA ASN A 383 -0.17 -20.29 2.12
C ASN A 383 -1.63 -20.64 1.76
N ILE A 384 -2.44 -19.64 1.38
CA ILE A 384 -3.83 -19.88 0.99
C ILE A 384 -3.83 -20.53 -0.39
N GLY A 385 -4.08 -21.84 -0.41
CA GLY A 385 -4.13 -22.64 -1.63
C GLY A 385 -2.77 -22.96 -2.24
N ALA A 386 -1.79 -23.32 -1.41
CA ALA A 386 -0.45 -23.71 -1.87
C ALA A 386 -0.42 -24.88 -2.86
N THR A 387 -1.48 -25.70 -2.86
CA THR A 387 -1.62 -26.91 -3.67
C THR A 387 -2.66 -26.77 -4.79
N ASP A 388 -3.35 -25.63 -4.86
CA ASP A 388 -4.32 -25.33 -5.91
C ASP A 388 -3.95 -24.02 -6.63
N THR A 389 -4.62 -23.73 -7.75
CA THR A 389 -4.35 -22.51 -8.53
C THR A 389 -5.43 -21.45 -8.39
N GLU A 390 -6.53 -21.74 -7.71
CA GLU A 390 -7.74 -20.90 -7.76
C GLU A 390 -8.05 -20.19 -6.45
N SER A 391 -7.32 -20.49 -5.38
CA SER A 391 -7.45 -19.83 -4.10
C SER A 391 -7.09 -18.35 -4.17
N ILE A 392 -7.86 -17.55 -3.44
CA ILE A 392 -7.79 -16.09 -3.46
C ILE A 392 -7.39 -15.59 -2.07
N GLY A 393 -6.44 -14.67 -2.01
CA GLY A 393 -6.07 -14.03 -0.76
C GLY A 393 -7.11 -13.00 -0.34
N LEU A 394 -7.24 -11.94 -1.13
CA LEU A 394 -8.21 -10.86 -0.95
C LEU A 394 -9.06 -10.74 -2.21
N LYS A 395 -10.37 -10.90 -2.06
CA LYS A 395 -11.35 -10.61 -3.10
C LYS A 395 -12.16 -9.37 -2.71
N VAL A 396 -12.25 -8.40 -3.59
CA VAL A 396 -13.01 -7.16 -3.37
C VAL A 396 -14.08 -7.00 -4.45
N TYR A 397 -15.25 -6.52 -4.06
CA TYR A 397 -16.39 -6.32 -4.94
C TYR A 397 -17.02 -4.96 -4.71
N GLY A 398 -16.74 -4.02 -5.62
CA GLY A 398 -17.39 -2.71 -5.65
C GLY A 398 -17.06 -1.79 -4.46
N ARG A 399 -17.67 -0.60 -4.54
CA ARG A 399 -17.70 0.50 -3.56
C ARG A 399 -16.41 1.28 -3.37
N ASP A 400 -16.51 2.21 -2.42
CA ASP A 400 -15.69 3.38 -2.28
C ASP A 400 -14.90 3.46 -0.96
N SER A 401 -13.91 4.34 -0.92
CA SER A 401 -13.30 4.83 0.32
C SER A 401 -12.72 3.72 1.22
N THR A 402 -11.88 2.83 0.70
CA THR A 402 -11.31 1.72 1.47
C THR A 402 -9.78 1.79 1.55
N THR A 403 -9.23 1.46 2.72
CA THR A 403 -7.80 1.46 2.99
C THR A 403 -7.30 0.05 3.29
N VAL A 404 -6.30 -0.38 2.53
CA VAL A 404 -5.54 -1.62 2.74
C VAL A 404 -4.11 -1.22 3.07
N ARG A 405 -3.64 -1.48 4.30
CA ARG A 405 -2.29 -1.06 4.72
C ARG A 405 -1.50 -2.07 5.52
N ASN A 406 -0.20 -2.19 5.24
CA ASN A 406 0.68 -3.18 5.87
C ASN A 406 0.08 -4.59 5.80
N VAL A 407 -0.27 -5.00 4.59
CA VAL A 407 -0.93 -6.28 4.31
C VAL A 407 -0.05 -7.12 3.43
N ARG A 408 0.07 -8.40 3.78
CA ARG A 408 0.89 -9.38 3.06
C ARG A 408 0.05 -10.57 2.68
N ILE A 409 0.09 -10.96 1.41
CA ILE A 409 -0.77 -12.03 0.89
C ILE A 409 0.05 -13.00 0.05
N TYR A 410 0.02 -14.27 0.43
CA TYR A 410 0.57 -15.42 -0.29
C TYR A 410 -0.59 -16.34 -0.70
N ALA A 411 -1.02 -16.22 -1.94
CA ALA A 411 -2.10 -17.02 -2.53
C ALA A 411 -1.87 -17.17 -4.04
N PRO A 412 -2.43 -18.18 -4.73
CA PRO A 412 -2.42 -18.24 -6.19
C PRO A 412 -2.90 -16.95 -6.84
N ARG A 413 -3.96 -16.33 -6.30
CA ARG A 413 -4.52 -15.06 -6.73
C ARG A 413 -4.55 -14.08 -5.55
N PRO A 414 -3.47 -13.30 -5.31
CA PRO A 414 -3.35 -12.48 -4.11
C PRO A 414 -4.46 -11.43 -3.97
N LEU A 415 -4.71 -10.64 -5.01
CA LEU A 415 -5.78 -9.65 -5.05
C LEU A 415 -6.63 -9.85 -6.30
N VAL A 416 -7.94 -10.03 -6.11
CA VAL A 416 -8.93 -10.07 -7.19
C VAL A 416 -9.94 -8.95 -6.96
N ILE A 417 -10.00 -8.02 -7.92
CA ILE A 417 -10.99 -6.94 -8.01
C ILE A 417 -12.11 -7.43 -8.93
N ALA A 418 -13.30 -7.56 -8.36
CA ALA A 418 -14.46 -8.15 -9.03
C ALA A 418 -15.63 -7.16 -9.10
N LEU A 419 -16.59 -7.46 -9.98
CA LEU A 419 -17.83 -6.68 -10.09
C LEU A 419 -18.77 -7.05 -8.96
N SER A 420 -19.38 -6.03 -8.32
CA SER A 420 -20.45 -6.29 -7.36
C SER A 420 -21.58 -7.11 -8.00
N PRO A 421 -21.98 -8.25 -7.41
CA PRO A 421 -23.15 -9.01 -7.85
C PRO A 421 -24.46 -8.26 -7.61
N TYR A 422 -24.48 -7.18 -6.82
CA TYR A 422 -25.73 -6.55 -6.37
C TYR A 422 -26.17 -5.34 -7.18
N GLN A 423 -25.25 -4.60 -7.81
CA GLN A 423 -25.65 -3.33 -8.39
C GLN A 423 -26.00 -3.37 -9.87
N GLY A 424 -25.58 -4.37 -10.65
CA GLY A 424 -25.59 -4.24 -12.12
C GLY A 424 -24.75 -3.05 -12.63
N GLU A 425 -24.19 -2.26 -11.70
CA GLU A 425 -23.24 -1.19 -11.88
C GLU A 425 -21.86 -1.78 -12.07
N VAL A 426 -21.04 -1.00 -12.74
CA VAL A 426 -19.74 -1.42 -13.21
C VAL A 426 -18.59 -1.13 -12.27
N MET A 427 -18.89 -0.61 -11.08
CA MET A 427 -17.85 -0.21 -10.15
C MET A 427 -17.15 -1.46 -9.59
N GLY A 428 -15.86 -1.58 -9.89
CA GLY A 428 -14.97 -2.56 -9.29
C GLY A 428 -14.44 -2.03 -7.96
N ILE A 429 -13.80 -0.84 -7.98
CA ILE A 429 -13.32 -0.12 -6.79
C ILE A 429 -13.24 1.39 -7.08
N ASP A 430 -13.60 2.23 -6.10
CA ASP A 430 -13.48 3.70 -6.16
C ASP A 430 -12.81 4.28 -4.89
N HIS A 431 -11.89 5.24 -4.97
CA HIS A 431 -11.23 5.78 -3.76
C HIS A 431 -10.57 4.70 -2.86
N TRP A 432 -9.91 3.71 -3.47
CA TRP A 432 -9.16 2.68 -2.74
C TRP A 432 -7.69 3.05 -2.60
N SER A 433 -7.11 2.83 -1.42
CA SER A 433 -5.67 2.98 -1.19
C SER A 433 -5.06 1.67 -0.71
N PHE A 434 -3.96 1.27 -1.34
CA PHE A 434 -3.14 0.13 -0.98
C PHE A 434 -1.76 0.65 -0.59
N THR A 435 -1.45 0.70 0.70
CA THR A 435 -0.18 1.22 1.23
C THR A 435 0.63 0.09 1.86
N ASP A 436 1.92 -0.04 1.52
CA ASP A 436 2.77 -1.13 2.05
C ASP A 436 2.15 -2.51 1.81
N PHE A 437 1.72 -2.76 0.57
CA PHE A 437 1.05 -3.99 0.15
C PHE A 437 2.06 -4.97 -0.47
N TYR A 438 2.12 -6.19 0.07
CA TYR A 438 3.01 -7.26 -0.37
C TYR A 438 2.18 -8.42 -0.95
N PRO A 439 1.83 -8.40 -2.25
CA PRO A 439 1.26 -9.55 -2.93
C PRO A 439 2.36 -10.50 -3.40
N GLN A 440 2.21 -11.78 -3.08
CA GLN A 440 3.01 -12.87 -3.63
C GLN A 440 2.11 -13.97 -4.18
N SER A 441 2.26 -14.27 -5.47
CA SER A 441 1.52 -15.36 -6.06
C SER A 441 2.20 -16.70 -5.79
N LEU A 442 1.41 -17.68 -5.37
CA LEU A 442 1.82 -19.09 -5.27
C LEU A 442 1.60 -19.86 -6.58
N SER A 443 1.02 -19.22 -7.60
CA SER A 443 0.74 -19.84 -8.90
C SER A 443 1.51 -19.14 -10.03
N PRO A 444 2.08 -19.89 -10.98
CA PRO A 444 2.65 -19.30 -12.19
C PRO A 444 1.59 -18.98 -13.25
N THR A 445 0.30 -19.22 -13.02
CA THR A 445 -0.75 -19.04 -14.05
C THR A 445 -1.54 -17.75 -13.90
N HIS A 446 -1.52 -17.13 -12.71
CA HIS A 446 -2.34 -15.97 -12.38
C HIS A 446 -1.50 -14.74 -12.05
N PRO A 447 -1.94 -13.53 -12.43
CA PRO A 447 -1.28 -12.28 -12.05
C PRO A 447 -1.36 -12.03 -10.53
N LEU A 448 -0.57 -11.09 -10.02
CA LEU A 448 -0.60 -10.72 -8.60
C LEU A 448 -1.87 -9.95 -8.24
N ILE A 449 -2.27 -9.04 -9.13
CA ILE A 449 -3.49 -8.25 -9.03
C ILE A 449 -4.29 -8.48 -10.30
N GLU A 450 -5.49 -9.02 -10.14
CA GLU A 450 -6.41 -9.31 -11.23
C GLU A 450 -7.65 -8.42 -11.13
N VAL A 451 -7.99 -7.77 -12.23
CA VAL A 451 -9.25 -7.04 -12.38
C VAL A 451 -10.14 -7.86 -13.30
N GLU A 452 -11.24 -8.40 -12.75
CA GLU A 452 -12.20 -9.18 -13.51
C GLU A 452 -12.86 -8.33 -14.62
N ASP A 453 -13.32 -9.01 -15.68
CA ASP A 453 -13.92 -8.36 -16.83
C ASP A 453 -15.14 -7.49 -16.46
N GLY A 454 -15.13 -6.25 -16.96
CA GLY A 454 -16.14 -5.23 -16.77
C GLY A 454 -15.91 -4.31 -15.59
N CYS A 455 -14.93 -4.54 -14.72
CA CYS A 455 -14.69 -3.68 -13.56
C CYS A 455 -14.21 -2.26 -13.94
N ASN A 456 -14.74 -1.27 -13.21
CA ASN A 456 -14.26 0.11 -13.21
C ASN A 456 -13.39 0.41 -12.02
N LEU A 457 -12.31 1.14 -12.26
CA LEU A 457 -11.35 1.57 -11.25
C LEU A 457 -11.27 3.11 -11.24
N SER A 458 -11.63 3.76 -10.15
CA SER A 458 -11.52 5.21 -10.02
C SER A 458 -10.84 5.63 -8.73
N ASN A 459 -9.98 6.65 -8.78
CA ASN A 459 -9.29 7.18 -7.61
C ASN A 459 -8.55 6.09 -6.81
N VAL A 460 -7.86 5.19 -7.50
CA VAL A 460 -7.17 4.04 -6.90
C VAL A 460 -5.68 4.33 -6.78
N THR A 461 -5.09 4.08 -5.62
CA THR A 461 -3.66 4.31 -5.37
C THR A 461 -3.00 3.09 -4.77
N PHE A 462 -1.89 2.67 -5.38
CA PHE A 462 -0.90 1.75 -4.79
C PHE A 462 0.34 2.57 -4.43
N ASP A 463 0.78 2.54 -3.17
CA ASP A 463 1.92 3.34 -2.67
C ASP A 463 2.61 2.72 -1.44
N GLY A 464 3.64 3.38 -0.91
CA GLY A 464 4.51 2.85 0.14
C GLY A 464 5.49 1.83 -0.42
N TYR A 465 5.86 0.82 0.37
CA TYR A 465 6.69 -0.28 -0.12
C TYR A 465 5.84 -1.32 -0.86
N GLN A 466 6.02 -1.44 -2.18
CA GLN A 466 5.20 -2.30 -3.06
C GLN A 466 6.01 -3.44 -3.72
N PRO A 467 6.50 -4.44 -2.97
CA PRO A 467 7.15 -5.62 -3.54
C PRO A 467 6.11 -6.59 -4.10
N TRP A 468 6.13 -6.77 -5.40
CA TRP A 468 5.20 -7.63 -6.11
C TRP A 468 5.96 -8.89 -6.54
N VAL A 469 5.67 -10.06 -5.95
CA VAL A 469 6.54 -11.24 -6.09
C VAL A 469 5.83 -12.42 -6.75
N GLY A 470 6.42 -12.94 -7.83
CA GLY A 470 5.91 -14.07 -8.58
C GLY A 470 4.78 -13.70 -9.54
N GLY A 471 3.88 -14.65 -9.77
CA GLY A 471 2.68 -14.48 -10.60
C GLY A 471 2.95 -14.47 -12.11
N ASN A 472 1.88 -14.57 -12.89
CA ASN A 472 1.86 -14.48 -14.35
C ASN A 472 1.75 -13.05 -14.88
N GLY A 473 2.37 -12.12 -14.18
CA GLY A 473 2.22 -10.68 -14.38
C GLY A 473 2.03 -9.97 -13.03
N GLY A 474 2.27 -8.66 -13.01
CA GLY A 474 2.02 -7.84 -11.84
C GLY A 474 0.53 -7.49 -11.74
N PHE A 475 0.10 -6.53 -12.55
CA PHE A 475 -1.27 -6.05 -12.60
C PHE A 475 -1.92 -6.41 -13.94
N TYR A 476 -3.09 -7.03 -13.89
CA TYR A 476 -3.82 -7.49 -15.07
C TYR A 476 -5.25 -6.95 -15.08
N TRP A 477 -5.60 -6.25 -16.14
CA TRP A 477 -6.94 -5.73 -16.38
C TRP A 477 -7.29 -5.91 -17.85
N ASP A 478 -8.09 -6.93 -18.15
CA ASP A 478 -8.68 -7.14 -19.47
C ASP A 478 -10.20 -7.07 -19.35
N SER A 479 -10.78 -5.99 -19.85
CA SER A 479 -12.23 -5.82 -19.88
C SER A 479 -12.82 -5.98 -21.29
N SER A 480 -12.09 -6.62 -22.21
CA SER A 480 -12.47 -6.62 -23.63
C SER A 480 -13.79 -7.33 -23.96
N THR A 481 -14.41 -8.05 -23.02
CA THR A 481 -15.69 -8.74 -23.24
C THR A 481 -16.91 -8.01 -22.69
N LYS A 482 -16.75 -7.01 -21.81
CA LYS A 482 -17.86 -6.19 -21.30
C LYS A 482 -17.76 -4.72 -21.69
N PRO A 483 -18.88 -4.08 -22.08
CA PRO A 483 -18.89 -2.75 -22.68
C PRO A 483 -18.56 -1.63 -21.71
N THR A 484 -18.17 -1.90 -20.47
CA THR A 484 -18.32 -0.93 -19.38
C THR A 484 -17.06 -0.71 -18.55
N GLY A 485 -16.01 -1.53 -18.70
CA GLY A 485 -14.76 -1.39 -17.95
C GLY A 485 -13.97 -0.14 -18.34
N ASN A 486 -13.83 0.79 -17.40
CA ASN A 486 -13.21 2.12 -17.53
C ASN A 486 -12.36 2.45 -16.28
N GLY A 487 -11.49 3.46 -16.34
CA GLY A 487 -10.88 3.99 -15.13
C GLY A 487 -10.46 5.45 -15.19
N ILE A 488 -10.29 6.05 -14.02
CA ILE A 488 -9.87 7.44 -13.86
C ILE A 488 -9.02 7.62 -12.62
N ASN A 489 -7.94 8.39 -12.72
CA ASN A 489 -7.11 8.76 -11.57
C ASN A 489 -6.58 7.52 -10.82
N ILE A 490 -5.77 6.72 -11.52
CA ILE A 490 -5.17 5.50 -10.98
C ILE A 490 -3.67 5.75 -10.83
N SER A 491 -3.11 5.53 -9.65
CA SER A 491 -1.68 5.70 -9.40
C SER A 491 -1.01 4.43 -8.90
N PHE A 492 0.14 4.15 -9.48
CA PHE A 492 1.03 3.04 -9.16
C PHE A 492 2.36 3.64 -8.75
N ASN A 493 2.73 3.50 -7.48
CA ASN A 493 3.92 4.13 -6.92
C ASN A 493 4.83 3.09 -6.26
N ASN A 494 6.15 3.25 -6.44
CA ASN A 494 7.17 2.53 -5.67
C ASN A 494 7.11 0.99 -5.82
N ILE A 495 6.70 0.50 -7.00
CA ILE A 495 6.53 -0.93 -7.25
C ILE A 495 7.83 -1.56 -7.72
N ARG A 496 8.19 -2.69 -7.10
CA ARG A 496 9.21 -3.61 -7.61
C ARG A 496 8.58 -4.96 -7.89
N TRP A 497 8.45 -5.33 -9.16
CA TRP A 497 7.98 -6.65 -9.56
C TRP A 497 9.14 -7.64 -9.72
N GLU A 498 8.98 -8.84 -9.17
CA GLU A 498 9.96 -9.94 -9.20
C GLU A 498 9.26 -11.21 -9.71
N PRO A 499 9.28 -11.53 -11.02
CA PRO A 499 8.44 -12.60 -11.60
C PRO A 499 8.74 -14.04 -11.13
N GLY A 500 9.83 -14.25 -10.38
CA GLY A 500 10.23 -15.57 -9.87
C GLY A 500 10.75 -16.56 -10.92
N GLY A 501 10.90 -16.16 -12.19
CA GLY A 501 11.44 -17.00 -13.26
C GLY A 501 11.10 -16.49 -14.68
N VAL A 502 11.63 -17.17 -15.70
CA VAL A 502 11.34 -16.88 -17.11
C VAL A 502 10.02 -17.50 -17.49
N ILE A 503 9.01 -16.67 -17.77
CA ILE A 503 7.73 -17.18 -18.25
C ILE A 503 7.24 -16.28 -19.39
N PRO A 504 7.02 -16.82 -20.60
CA PRO A 504 6.65 -16.05 -21.78
C PRO A 504 5.36 -15.25 -21.60
N ASN A 505 5.26 -14.11 -22.27
CA ASN A 505 4.05 -13.28 -22.36
C ASN A 505 3.54 -12.73 -21.02
N ARG A 506 4.46 -12.32 -20.14
CA ARG A 506 4.14 -11.72 -18.84
C ARG A 506 4.48 -10.24 -18.78
N PRO A 507 3.54 -9.36 -19.09
CA PRO A 507 3.75 -7.96 -18.79
C PRO A 507 3.68 -7.73 -17.28
N THR A 508 4.49 -6.82 -16.78
CA THR A 508 4.35 -6.29 -15.43
C THR A 508 2.97 -5.65 -15.27
N PHE A 509 2.51 -4.96 -16.31
CA PHE A 509 1.18 -4.35 -16.38
C PHE A 509 0.52 -4.71 -17.71
N TYR A 510 -0.61 -5.42 -17.64
CA TYR A 510 -1.52 -5.63 -18.76
C TYR A 510 -2.76 -4.77 -18.53
N LEU A 511 -2.90 -3.68 -19.28
CA LEU A 511 -4.05 -2.78 -19.21
C LEU A 511 -4.76 -2.75 -20.56
N LYS A 512 -5.95 -3.34 -20.59
CA LYS A 512 -6.87 -3.34 -21.72
C LYS A 512 -8.30 -3.13 -21.20
N PRO A 513 -8.59 -1.98 -20.59
CA PRO A 513 -9.97 -1.60 -20.29
C PRO A 513 -10.76 -1.50 -21.61
N ASN A 514 -12.08 -1.70 -21.55
CA ASN A 514 -12.90 -1.62 -22.76
C ASN A 514 -13.12 -0.16 -23.19
N TRP A 515 -13.26 0.71 -22.20
CA TRP A 515 -13.38 2.16 -22.37
C TRP A 515 -12.09 2.83 -21.96
N GLN A 516 -11.91 4.04 -22.45
CA GLN A 516 -10.66 4.77 -22.31
C GLN A 516 -10.37 5.11 -20.83
N ALA A 517 -9.43 4.39 -20.20
CA ALA A 517 -8.99 4.71 -18.85
C ALA A 517 -8.04 5.91 -18.89
N ARG A 518 -8.24 6.88 -17.99
CA ARG A 518 -7.55 8.18 -18.04
C ARG A 518 -6.85 8.58 -16.76
N GLN A 519 -5.84 9.45 -16.88
CA GLN A 519 -5.07 9.97 -15.74
C GLN A 519 -4.42 8.83 -14.95
N ILE A 520 -3.64 8.00 -15.65
CA ILE A 520 -2.91 6.89 -15.02
C ILE A 520 -1.47 7.34 -14.75
N LEU A 521 -1.00 7.16 -13.52
CA LEU A 521 0.36 7.47 -13.12
C LEU A 521 1.11 6.19 -12.77
N PHE A 522 2.26 5.98 -13.41
CA PHE A 522 3.27 5.01 -13.03
C PHE A 522 4.48 5.77 -12.52
N ASN A 523 4.80 5.65 -11.23
CA ASN A 523 5.85 6.43 -10.59
C ASN A 523 6.81 5.53 -9.83
N ASN A 524 8.10 5.62 -10.12
CA ASN A 524 9.14 4.80 -9.47
C ASN A 524 8.86 3.29 -9.58
N ILE A 525 8.81 2.78 -10.81
CA ILE A 525 8.49 1.37 -11.11
C ILE A 525 9.74 0.61 -11.53
N ASN A 526 9.96 -0.58 -10.97
CA ASN A 526 10.98 -1.51 -11.40
C ASN A 526 10.34 -2.85 -11.80
N CYS A 527 10.44 -3.23 -13.07
CA CYS A 527 9.79 -4.42 -13.61
C CYS A 527 10.55 -5.74 -13.39
N GLY A 528 11.65 -5.73 -12.62
CA GLY A 528 12.45 -6.93 -12.35
C GLY A 528 13.22 -7.40 -13.59
N THR A 529 13.50 -8.71 -13.65
CA THR A 529 14.09 -9.37 -14.84
C THR A 529 13.09 -10.40 -15.37
N TYR A 530 13.13 -10.71 -16.67
CA TYR A 530 12.23 -11.64 -17.38
C TYR A 530 10.78 -11.16 -17.54
N THR A 531 10.61 -9.85 -17.72
CA THR A 531 9.33 -9.21 -18.03
C THR A 531 9.14 -9.05 -19.55
N THR A 532 7.89 -8.90 -19.99
CA THR A 532 7.56 -8.35 -21.32
C THR A 532 7.14 -6.87 -21.25
N GLY A 533 7.45 -6.20 -20.15
CA GLY A 533 7.21 -4.78 -19.95
C GLY A 533 5.75 -4.43 -19.70
N PHE A 534 5.24 -3.46 -20.44
CA PHE A 534 3.87 -2.96 -20.34
C PHE A 534 3.08 -3.34 -21.58
N TYR A 535 1.85 -3.84 -21.41
CA TYR A 535 0.89 -4.01 -22.50
C TYR A 535 -0.29 -3.08 -22.25
N LEU A 536 -0.53 -2.13 -23.15
CA LEU A 536 -1.43 -1.01 -22.86
C LEU A 536 -2.34 -0.73 -24.06
N ARG A 537 -3.63 -0.63 -23.81
CA ARG A 537 -4.69 -0.34 -24.78
C ARG A 537 -5.72 0.58 -24.13
N ASN A 538 -6.40 1.40 -24.92
CA ASN A 538 -7.48 2.28 -24.45
C ASN A 538 -7.05 3.15 -23.26
N LEU A 539 -5.86 3.74 -23.30
CA LEU A 539 -5.38 4.63 -22.23
C LEU A 539 -5.33 6.08 -22.72
N LYS A 540 -5.65 7.04 -21.85
CA LYS A 540 -5.52 8.48 -22.12
C LYS A 540 -4.83 9.22 -21.00
N SER A 541 -3.88 10.08 -21.33
CA SER A 541 -3.18 10.88 -20.30
C SER A 541 -2.49 9.96 -19.27
N ALA A 542 -1.71 9.00 -19.75
CA ALA A 542 -0.91 8.13 -18.90
C ALA A 542 0.53 8.67 -18.78
N THR A 543 1.04 8.76 -17.55
CA THR A 543 2.38 9.26 -17.26
C THR A 543 3.23 8.16 -16.64
N PHE A 544 4.41 7.92 -17.20
CA PHE A 544 5.44 7.04 -16.68
C PHE A 544 6.57 7.94 -16.17
N ASN A 545 6.82 7.94 -14.86
CA ASN A 545 7.86 8.72 -14.22
C ASN A 545 8.82 7.78 -13.48
N SER A 546 10.09 7.79 -13.86
CA SER A 546 11.15 6.99 -13.22
C SER A 546 10.82 5.49 -13.27
N VAL A 547 10.63 4.97 -14.48
CA VAL A 547 10.28 3.57 -14.72
C VAL A 547 11.47 2.85 -15.33
N ASN A 548 11.89 1.76 -14.70
CA ASN A 548 12.96 0.90 -15.16
C ASN A 548 12.42 -0.48 -15.56
N VAL A 549 12.63 -0.84 -16.83
CA VAL A 549 12.28 -2.16 -17.40
C VAL A 549 13.55 -2.92 -17.73
N SER A 550 14.01 -3.74 -16.79
CA SER A 550 15.21 -4.57 -16.98
C SER A 550 14.88 -6.02 -17.35
N GLY A 551 15.88 -6.73 -17.86
CA GLY A 551 15.85 -8.15 -18.16
C GLY A 551 14.74 -8.56 -19.13
N LEU A 552 14.42 -7.74 -20.14
CA LEU A 552 13.39 -8.09 -21.11
C LEU A 552 13.64 -9.49 -21.70
N ILE A 553 12.55 -10.24 -21.93
CA ILE A 553 12.66 -11.49 -22.69
C ILE A 553 13.09 -11.12 -24.13
N PRO A 554 14.08 -11.81 -24.72
CA PRO A 554 14.54 -11.50 -26.08
C PRO A 554 13.38 -11.47 -27.09
N GLY A 555 13.27 -10.37 -27.83
CA GLY A 555 12.19 -10.13 -28.79
C GLY A 555 10.95 -9.43 -28.22
N CYS A 556 10.92 -9.13 -26.93
CA CYS A 556 9.88 -8.30 -26.32
C CYS A 556 10.29 -6.82 -26.30
N HIS A 557 9.29 -5.94 -26.28
CA HIS A 557 9.46 -4.50 -26.13
C HIS A 557 9.17 -4.09 -24.68
N PRO A 558 9.82 -3.03 -24.16
CA PRO A 558 9.56 -2.54 -22.81
C PRO A 558 8.12 -2.03 -22.64
N TYR A 559 7.46 -1.66 -23.73
CA TYR A 559 6.05 -1.33 -23.77
C TYR A 559 5.48 -1.71 -25.13
N ASP A 560 4.21 -2.12 -25.13
CA ASP A 560 3.37 -2.41 -26.27
C ASP A 560 2.16 -1.48 -26.20
N LEU A 561 2.13 -0.52 -27.12
CA LEU A 561 1.10 0.50 -27.30
C LEU A 561 0.46 0.30 -28.68
N ASP A 562 -0.75 0.82 -28.88
CA ASP A 562 -1.33 0.99 -30.22
C ASP A 562 -2.14 2.30 -30.33
N GLY A 563 -2.73 2.53 -31.50
CA GLY A 563 -3.60 3.68 -31.79
C GLY A 563 -4.92 3.73 -31.01
N THR A 564 -5.11 2.92 -29.96
CA THR A 564 -6.19 3.11 -28.99
C THR A 564 -5.75 3.94 -27.77
N CYS A 565 -4.44 4.15 -27.62
CA CYS A 565 -3.87 5.03 -26.60
C CYS A 565 -3.85 6.50 -27.07
N ASP A 566 -3.79 7.43 -26.12
CA ASP A 566 -3.64 8.86 -26.36
C ASP A 566 -2.89 9.56 -25.22
N SER A 567 -2.15 10.62 -25.53
CA SER A 567 -1.47 11.47 -24.55
C SER A 567 -0.60 10.68 -23.55
N ILE A 568 0.34 9.86 -24.05
CA ILE A 568 1.21 9.00 -23.23
C ILE A 568 2.57 9.68 -23.02
N LEU A 569 2.88 10.02 -21.77
CA LEU A 569 4.11 10.69 -21.37
C LEU A 569 5.06 9.72 -20.68
N PHE A 570 6.28 9.59 -21.19
CA PHE A 570 7.39 8.91 -20.53
C PHE A 570 8.38 9.94 -20.01
N GLN A 571 8.82 9.80 -18.76
CA GLN A 571 9.78 10.63 -18.05
C GLN A 571 10.71 9.72 -17.25
N ASN A 572 12.02 9.84 -17.44
CA ASN A 572 13.03 8.97 -16.85
C ASN A 572 12.70 7.47 -17.05
N PHE A 573 12.28 7.11 -18.26
CA PHE A 573 12.00 5.72 -18.61
C PHE A 573 13.26 5.05 -19.14
N SER A 574 13.70 3.97 -18.50
CA SER A 574 14.86 3.18 -18.92
C SER A 574 14.48 1.73 -19.25
N SER A 575 15.13 1.15 -20.26
CA SER A 575 15.12 -0.29 -20.52
C SER A 575 16.49 -0.78 -20.96
N ASP A 576 16.86 -2.01 -20.59
CA ASP A 576 18.19 -2.58 -20.84
C ASP A 576 18.34 -3.32 -22.19
N GLN A 577 17.23 -3.64 -22.88
CA GLN A 577 17.26 -4.21 -24.23
C GLN A 577 16.84 -3.19 -25.29
N TYR A 578 17.81 -2.86 -26.13
CA TYR A 578 17.77 -1.82 -27.17
C TYR A 578 17.25 -2.31 -28.51
N ALA A 579 16.25 -3.21 -28.52
CA ALA A 579 15.57 -3.47 -29.78
C ALA A 579 14.91 -2.16 -30.21
N SER A 580 15.27 -1.66 -31.39
CA SER A 580 14.69 -0.46 -32.00
C SER A 580 13.19 -0.45 -31.72
N LEU A 581 12.76 0.47 -30.86
CA LEU A 581 11.37 0.51 -30.42
C LEU A 581 10.52 0.65 -31.68
N PRO A 582 9.62 -0.30 -31.98
CA PRO A 582 8.82 -0.23 -33.18
C PRO A 582 8.04 1.08 -33.15
N LEU A 583 7.93 1.72 -34.32
CA LEU A 583 6.93 2.77 -34.51
C LEU A 583 5.59 2.20 -34.02
N VAL A 584 5.00 2.88 -33.04
CA VAL A 584 3.71 2.49 -32.51
C VAL A 584 2.67 2.85 -33.56
N GLU A 585 2.06 1.84 -34.18
CA GLU A 585 1.04 2.06 -35.21
C GLU A 585 -0.13 2.87 -34.64
N GLY A 586 -0.46 3.99 -35.31
CA GLY A 586 -1.54 4.89 -34.91
C GLY A 586 -1.19 5.90 -33.81
N LEU A 587 0.06 5.95 -33.33
CA LEU A 587 0.54 7.02 -32.45
C LEU A 587 1.64 7.84 -33.13
N THR A 588 1.51 9.17 -33.03
CA THR A 588 2.59 10.10 -33.36
C THR A 588 3.40 10.42 -32.11
N LYS A 589 4.72 10.18 -32.16
CA LYS A 589 5.67 10.64 -31.14
C LYS A 589 5.93 12.13 -31.30
N LEU A 590 5.27 12.98 -30.51
CA LEU A 590 5.37 14.44 -30.63
C LEU A 590 6.64 15.04 -30.03
N PHE A 591 7.22 14.38 -29.02
CA PHE A 591 8.39 14.88 -28.32
C PHE A 591 9.35 13.76 -27.96
N SER A 592 10.64 14.07 -28.07
CA SER A 592 11.68 13.36 -27.35
C SER A 592 12.89 14.23 -27.02
N ALA A 593 13.44 14.05 -25.83
CA ALA A 593 14.72 14.64 -25.42
C ALA A 593 15.71 13.53 -25.05
N GLY A 594 16.80 13.42 -25.81
CA GLY A 594 17.87 12.44 -25.62
C GLY A 594 18.91 12.84 -24.56
N HIS A 595 19.61 11.85 -24.02
CA HIS A 595 20.84 12.04 -23.25
C HIS A 595 21.99 12.43 -24.20
N THR A 596 22.74 13.49 -23.87
CA THR A 596 23.88 13.94 -24.69
C THR A 596 25.18 13.19 -24.39
N GLU A 597 25.25 12.38 -23.33
CA GLU A 597 26.50 11.72 -22.91
C GLU A 597 26.49 10.20 -23.14
N VAL A 598 27.52 9.78 -23.87
CA VAL A 598 28.08 8.45 -24.09
C VAL A 598 27.51 7.30 -23.22
N TYR A 599 26.85 6.39 -23.94
CA TYR A 599 26.58 4.98 -23.61
C TYR A 599 25.35 4.62 -22.75
N PRO A 600 24.35 3.93 -23.35
CA PRO A 600 24.04 3.80 -24.78
C PRO A 600 23.17 4.97 -25.29
N PRO A 601 23.36 5.40 -26.54
CA PRO A 601 22.87 6.67 -27.12
C PRO A 601 21.35 6.79 -27.34
N GLU A 602 20.51 5.94 -26.73
CA GLU A 602 19.06 5.88 -27.02
C GLU A 602 18.15 5.99 -25.78
N THR A 603 18.72 6.28 -24.60
CA THR A 603 17.90 6.63 -23.44
C THR A 603 17.39 8.06 -23.56
N GLU A 604 16.20 8.20 -24.13
CA GLU A 604 15.48 9.47 -24.12
C GLU A 604 14.82 9.67 -22.76
N TRP A 605 15.14 10.78 -22.10
CA TRP A 605 14.63 11.10 -20.76
C TRP A 605 13.16 11.43 -20.77
N ILE A 606 12.64 12.02 -21.85
CA ILE A 606 11.23 12.33 -21.97
C ILE A 606 10.75 11.92 -23.36
N LYS A 607 9.59 11.27 -23.44
CA LYS A 607 8.88 10.96 -24.70
C LYS A 607 7.41 11.29 -24.54
N TYR A 608 6.76 11.83 -25.57
CA TYR A 608 5.32 12.07 -25.54
C TYR A 608 4.67 11.56 -26.83
N TYR A 609 3.62 10.76 -26.69
CA TYR A 609 2.87 10.16 -27.80
C TYR A 609 1.41 10.62 -27.77
N VAL A 610 0.85 10.90 -28.95
CA VAL A 610 -0.55 11.29 -29.13
C VAL A 610 -1.17 10.46 -30.24
N ASN A 611 -2.47 10.18 -30.12
CA ASN A 611 -3.22 9.42 -31.11
C ASN A 611 -3.30 10.17 -32.45
N ASP A 612 -3.08 9.47 -33.56
CA ASP A 612 -3.16 10.09 -34.89
C ASP A 612 -4.53 10.65 -35.24
N ASN A 613 -5.58 10.03 -34.71
CA ASN A 613 -6.97 10.42 -34.96
C ASN A 613 -7.47 11.52 -34.01
N GLU A 614 -6.79 11.74 -32.87
CA GLU A 614 -7.17 12.74 -31.86
C GLU A 614 -6.23 13.96 -31.84
N LYS A 615 -5.58 14.30 -32.96
CA LYS A 615 -4.76 15.53 -33.11
C LYS A 615 -5.59 16.81 -33.06
N SER A 616 -6.37 17.04 -32.00
CA SER A 616 -6.96 18.34 -31.69
C SER A 616 -5.89 19.29 -31.16
N GLU A 617 -6.11 20.60 -31.24
CA GLU A 617 -5.18 21.60 -30.66
C GLU A 617 -4.88 21.32 -29.17
N SER A 618 -5.85 20.80 -28.41
CA SER A 618 -5.67 20.45 -27.00
C SER A 618 -4.64 19.35 -26.74
N SER A 619 -4.48 18.39 -27.66
CA SER A 619 -3.48 17.30 -27.54
C SER A 619 -2.03 17.78 -27.62
N ARG A 620 -1.83 19.04 -28.03
CA ARG A 620 -0.51 19.67 -28.14
C ARG A 620 -0.03 20.24 -26.81
N TYR A 621 -0.89 20.33 -25.80
CA TYR A 621 -0.58 20.91 -24.49
C TYR A 621 -0.48 19.82 -23.43
N PHE A 622 0.60 19.80 -22.66
CA PHE A 622 0.79 18.93 -21.51
C PHE A 622 1.63 19.63 -20.43
N SER A 623 1.82 19.04 -19.25
CA SER A 623 2.62 19.64 -18.18
C SER A 623 3.83 18.78 -17.83
N ILE A 624 4.99 19.41 -17.64
CA ILE A 624 6.20 18.79 -17.09
C ILE A 624 6.61 19.58 -15.85
N LYS A 625 6.58 18.97 -14.65
CA LYS A 625 7.02 19.61 -13.38
C LYS A 625 6.46 21.03 -13.21
N ASP A 626 5.14 21.16 -13.31
CA ASP A 626 4.38 22.42 -13.21
C ASP A 626 4.56 23.44 -14.35
N HIS A 627 5.47 23.18 -15.30
CA HIS A 627 5.54 23.95 -16.53
C HIS A 627 4.51 23.45 -17.53
N ARG A 628 3.74 24.36 -18.10
CA ARG A 628 2.89 24.06 -19.26
C ARG A 628 3.77 24.00 -20.50
N VAL A 629 3.63 22.92 -21.25
CA VAL A 629 4.40 22.61 -22.42
C VAL A 629 3.46 22.52 -23.60
N TRP A 630 3.78 23.24 -24.67
CA TRP A 630 3.14 23.06 -25.96
C TRP A 630 4.13 22.42 -26.92
N THR A 631 3.67 21.45 -27.71
CA THR A 631 4.51 20.76 -28.69
C THR A 631 3.81 20.63 -30.03
N GLU A 632 4.58 20.71 -31.11
CA GLU A 632 4.08 20.46 -32.46
C GLU A 632 5.12 19.70 -33.28
N MET A 633 4.63 18.76 -34.09
CA MET A 633 5.38 18.25 -35.22
C MET A 633 4.72 18.68 -36.51
N THR A 634 5.47 19.39 -37.34
CA THR A 634 4.95 19.97 -38.58
C THR A 634 6.00 19.94 -39.67
N VAL A 635 5.56 19.79 -40.92
CA VAL A 635 6.44 19.95 -42.08
C VAL A 635 6.37 21.41 -42.50
N ILE A 636 7.52 22.09 -42.49
CA ILE A 636 7.62 23.46 -43.01
C ILE A 636 8.34 23.38 -44.34
N ASP A 637 7.63 23.77 -45.41
CA ASP A 637 8.17 23.79 -46.76
C ASP A 637 9.37 24.74 -46.85
N GLY A 638 10.47 24.25 -47.42
CA GLY A 638 11.63 25.10 -47.70
C GLY A 638 11.37 25.94 -48.95
N GLN A 639 11.25 27.26 -48.79
CA GLN A 639 11.07 28.17 -49.93
C GLN A 639 12.15 29.25 -49.89
N THR A 640 12.95 29.35 -50.96
CA THR A 640 13.90 30.45 -51.13
C THR A 640 13.14 31.76 -51.38
N GLY A 641 12.89 32.56 -50.33
CA GLY A 641 12.50 33.96 -50.49
C GLY A 641 11.11 34.40 -50.02
N GLY A 642 10.52 33.76 -49.00
CA GLY A 642 9.34 34.33 -48.31
C GLY A 642 8.15 33.40 -48.10
N GLY A 643 8.37 32.09 -47.91
CA GLY A 643 7.32 31.12 -47.69
C GLY A 643 6.55 31.26 -46.37
N GLU A 644 5.47 30.49 -46.25
CA GLU A 644 4.64 30.33 -45.05
C GLU A 644 5.46 29.70 -43.93
N GLY A 645 6.01 30.52 -43.03
CA GLY A 645 6.60 30.04 -41.76
C GLY A 645 5.52 29.56 -40.78
N PHE A 646 5.89 28.66 -39.87
CA PHE A 646 5.01 28.19 -38.81
C PHE A 646 4.92 29.22 -37.68
N THR A 647 3.70 29.53 -37.24
CA THR A 647 3.46 30.44 -36.11
C THR A 647 3.17 29.65 -34.85
N ILE A 648 3.96 29.89 -33.81
CA ILE A 648 3.76 29.29 -32.49
C ILE A 648 2.55 29.96 -31.83
N PRO A 649 1.58 29.20 -31.28
CA PRO A 649 0.43 29.76 -30.60
C PRO A 649 0.83 30.48 -29.30
N GLY A 650 0.10 31.56 -28.99
CA GLY A 650 0.30 32.39 -27.80
C GLY A 650 0.82 33.80 -28.11
N ASN A 651 0.53 34.75 -27.20
CA ASN A 651 0.95 36.14 -27.33
C ASN A 651 2.23 36.37 -26.50
N PRO A 652 3.42 36.51 -27.12
CA PRO A 652 4.71 36.71 -26.46
C PRO A 652 4.76 37.95 -25.57
N SER A 653 3.89 38.95 -25.76
CA SER A 653 3.80 40.09 -24.84
C SER A 653 3.18 39.73 -23.48
N VAL A 654 2.42 38.63 -23.42
CA VAL A 654 1.83 38.06 -22.20
C VAL A 654 2.68 36.89 -21.69
N LEU A 655 3.34 36.15 -22.59
CA LEU A 655 4.34 35.14 -22.24
C LEU A 655 5.42 35.81 -21.37
N GLY A 656 5.63 35.31 -20.15
CA GLY A 656 6.86 35.60 -19.42
C GLY A 656 8.07 35.05 -20.19
N MET A 657 9.16 34.77 -19.49
CA MET A 657 10.23 34.02 -20.14
C MET A 657 9.72 32.61 -20.53
N ALA A 658 9.75 32.30 -21.83
CA ALA A 658 9.45 30.98 -22.37
C ALA A 658 10.71 30.34 -22.96
N GLN A 659 10.89 29.04 -22.77
CA GLN A 659 11.97 28.27 -23.41
C GLN A 659 11.42 27.54 -24.63
N LEU A 660 12.06 27.74 -25.79
CA LEU A 660 11.67 27.15 -27.06
C LEU A 660 12.78 26.24 -27.59
N PHE A 661 12.43 24.99 -27.86
CA PHE A 661 13.29 24.01 -28.49
C PHE A 661 12.76 23.74 -29.89
N VAL A 662 13.62 23.89 -30.89
CA VAL A 662 13.29 23.58 -32.29
C VAL A 662 14.32 22.58 -32.79
N ALA A 663 13.86 21.42 -33.23
CA ALA A 663 14.66 20.42 -33.91
C ALA A 663 14.06 20.13 -35.29
N TYR A 664 14.90 19.75 -36.25
CA TYR A 664 14.46 19.34 -37.60
C TYR A 664 15.38 18.28 -38.18
N ASP A 665 14.84 17.46 -39.09
CA ASP A 665 15.60 16.45 -39.81
C ASP A 665 16.48 17.11 -40.90
N GLU A 666 17.79 16.91 -40.88
CA GLU A 666 18.71 17.39 -41.93
C GLU A 666 18.67 16.50 -43.18
N GLY A 667 17.87 15.42 -43.20
CA GLY A 667 17.67 14.53 -44.36
C GLY A 667 18.87 13.63 -44.65
N THR A 668 19.94 13.79 -43.87
CA THR A 668 21.16 12.97 -43.85
C THR A 668 21.20 12.02 -42.65
N GLY A 669 20.15 12.01 -41.81
CA GLY A 669 20.10 11.27 -40.55
C GLY A 669 20.71 12.00 -39.35
N THR A 670 21.23 13.22 -39.53
CA THR A 670 21.59 14.14 -38.45
C THR A 670 20.44 15.13 -38.21
N ALA A 671 20.19 15.49 -36.94
CA ALA A 671 19.14 16.44 -36.59
C ALA A 671 19.77 17.82 -36.30
N GLY A 672 19.30 18.84 -37.01
CA GLY A 672 19.62 20.23 -36.73
C GLY A 672 18.68 20.76 -35.65
N GLY A 673 19.10 21.73 -34.85
CA GLY A 673 18.20 22.27 -33.82
C GLY A 673 18.84 23.30 -32.91
N GLY A 674 18.02 23.95 -32.09
CA GLY A 674 18.48 24.97 -31.15
C GLY A 674 17.50 25.24 -30.00
N HIS A 675 18.06 25.79 -28.93
CA HIS A 675 17.34 26.24 -27.74
C HIS A 675 17.29 27.77 -27.72
N PHE A 676 16.11 28.31 -27.51
CA PHE A 676 15.82 29.74 -27.55
C PHE A 676 15.16 30.18 -26.25
N LEU A 677 15.55 31.34 -25.75
CA LEU A 677 14.79 32.08 -24.76
C LEU A 677 13.93 33.11 -25.48
N ILE A 678 12.66 33.21 -25.09
CA ILE A 678 11.72 34.21 -25.58
C ILE A 678 11.39 35.13 -24.40
N SER A 679 11.53 36.44 -24.60
CA SER A 679 11.13 37.44 -23.61
C SER A 679 10.07 38.40 -24.18
N GLY A 680 8.97 38.58 -23.45
CA GLY A 680 7.90 39.52 -23.77
C GLY A 680 8.20 40.99 -23.46
N THR A 681 9.30 41.30 -22.76
CA THR A 681 9.54 42.66 -22.22
C THR A 681 10.13 43.65 -23.22
N THR A 682 10.51 43.22 -24.42
CA THR A 682 11.01 44.13 -25.47
C THR A 682 9.87 44.53 -26.42
N PRO A 683 9.75 45.81 -26.83
CA PRO A 683 8.66 46.29 -27.71
C PRO A 683 8.46 45.58 -29.06
N GLU A 684 9.39 44.70 -29.46
CA GLU A 684 9.28 43.88 -30.67
C GLU A 684 9.43 42.37 -30.40
N GLY A 685 9.60 41.96 -29.14
CA GLY A 685 9.96 40.59 -28.75
C GLY A 685 11.33 40.17 -29.30
N THR A 686 12.21 39.64 -28.46
CA THR A 686 13.50 39.09 -28.93
C THR A 686 13.57 37.61 -28.63
N THR A 687 13.94 36.82 -29.64
CA THR A 687 14.39 35.45 -29.44
C THR A 687 15.90 35.50 -29.23
N VAL A 688 16.40 34.80 -28.21
CA VAL A 688 17.82 34.67 -27.94
C VAL A 688 18.18 33.21 -28.08
N LYS A 689 18.99 32.87 -29.09
CA LYS A 689 19.51 31.52 -29.24
C LYS A 689 20.53 31.27 -28.12
N LEU A 690 20.24 30.31 -27.24
CA LEU A 690 21.11 29.88 -26.15
C LEU A 690 22.12 28.84 -26.63
N SER A 691 21.67 27.88 -27.46
CA SER A 691 22.51 26.81 -28.02
C SER A 691 21.90 26.25 -29.31
N GLY A 692 22.65 25.41 -30.05
CA GLY A 692 22.16 24.72 -31.25
C GLY A 692 23.10 24.74 -32.45
N THR A 693 22.74 24.04 -33.53
CA THR A 693 23.52 23.94 -34.77
C THR A 693 23.63 25.30 -35.47
N GLU A 694 24.67 25.52 -36.27
CA GLU A 694 24.88 26.80 -36.98
C GLU A 694 23.80 27.11 -38.03
N ASP A 695 22.97 26.13 -38.37
CA ASP A 695 21.91 26.24 -39.37
C ASP A 695 20.58 26.75 -38.82
N ILE A 696 20.47 26.95 -37.50
CA ILE A 696 19.33 27.61 -36.87
C ILE A 696 19.75 28.92 -36.19
N VAL A 697 19.02 30.01 -36.41
CA VAL A 697 19.37 31.37 -35.96
C VAL A 697 18.18 32.11 -35.36
N ALA A 698 18.43 33.09 -34.50
CA ALA A 698 17.42 33.92 -33.84
C ALA A 698 16.90 35.10 -34.68
N THR A 699 17.46 35.29 -35.88
CA THR A 699 17.06 36.36 -36.81
C THR A 699 16.82 35.78 -38.19
N ARG A 700 16.03 36.47 -39.01
CA ARG A 700 15.75 36.02 -40.38
C ARG A 700 17.04 36.03 -41.21
N GLN A 701 17.42 34.86 -41.74
CA GLN A 701 18.61 34.71 -42.57
C GLN A 701 18.36 33.68 -43.68
N ALA A 702 18.64 34.06 -44.93
CA ALA A 702 18.51 33.16 -46.07
C ALA A 702 19.44 31.94 -45.93
N GLY A 703 18.96 30.75 -46.31
CA GLY A 703 19.71 29.50 -46.23
C GLY A 703 19.81 28.93 -44.81
N LYS A 704 18.94 29.37 -43.89
CA LYS A 704 18.93 28.95 -42.48
C LYS A 704 17.49 28.68 -42.00
N VAL A 705 17.36 28.01 -40.87
CA VAL A 705 16.12 28.00 -40.09
C VAL A 705 16.13 29.20 -39.15
N SER A 706 15.12 30.05 -39.21
CA SER A 706 15.04 31.26 -38.39
C SER A 706 13.90 31.16 -37.38
N VAL A 707 14.19 31.46 -36.11
CA VAL A 707 13.21 31.53 -35.01
C VAL A 707 13.18 32.96 -34.50
N PHE A 708 12.12 33.71 -34.81
CA PHE A 708 12.05 35.15 -34.54
C PHE A 708 10.63 35.61 -34.22
N VAL A 709 10.50 36.78 -33.59
CA VAL A 709 9.19 37.43 -33.39
C VAL A 709 8.84 38.20 -34.66
N GLN A 710 7.68 37.91 -35.26
CA GLN A 710 7.24 38.60 -36.47
C GLN A 710 6.81 40.03 -36.13
N GLN A 711 7.47 40.98 -36.78
CA GLN A 711 7.22 42.41 -36.61
C GLN A 711 5.73 42.75 -36.82
N GLY A 712 5.15 43.45 -35.84
CA GLY A 712 3.76 43.93 -35.87
C GLY A 712 2.67 42.88 -35.60
N THR A 713 3.02 41.65 -35.20
CA THR A 713 2.03 40.58 -34.97
C THR A 713 2.09 39.92 -33.61
N ASP A 714 3.03 40.32 -32.73
CA ASP A 714 3.33 39.65 -31.47
C ASP A 714 3.23 38.12 -31.61
N SER A 715 3.92 37.55 -32.59
CA SER A 715 3.84 36.12 -32.85
C SER A 715 5.23 35.57 -33.13
N ILE A 716 5.53 34.42 -32.55
CA ILE A 716 6.83 33.77 -32.75
C ILE A 716 6.71 32.90 -33.99
N ARG A 717 7.66 33.03 -34.91
CA ARG A 717 7.67 32.30 -36.17
C ARG A 717 8.93 31.50 -36.37
N ILE A 718 8.73 30.32 -36.93
CA ILE A 718 9.77 29.42 -37.41
C ILE A 718 9.69 29.44 -38.94
N LEU A 719 10.77 29.85 -39.58
CA LEU A 719 10.90 29.90 -41.02
C LEU A 719 11.98 28.93 -41.48
N ASN A 720 11.67 28.10 -42.47
CA ASN A 720 12.61 27.18 -43.11
C ASN A 720 13.11 27.77 -44.45
N ASP A 721 14.25 28.45 -44.46
CA ASP A 721 14.89 28.96 -45.69
C ASP A 721 15.97 28.01 -46.24
N LEU A 722 15.99 26.72 -45.85
CA LEU A 722 16.97 25.73 -46.33
C LEU A 722 16.76 25.29 -47.79
N GLY A 723 15.61 25.63 -48.39
CA GLY A 723 15.30 25.33 -49.79
C GLY A 723 14.67 23.94 -50.04
N GLU A 724 14.42 23.15 -48.99
CA GLU A 724 13.66 21.90 -49.07
C GLU A 724 12.74 21.71 -47.85
N PRO A 725 11.59 21.01 -47.98
CA PRO A 725 10.70 20.73 -46.86
C PRO A 725 11.39 19.93 -45.76
N ARG A 726 11.27 20.39 -44.51
CA ARG A 726 11.80 19.68 -43.33
C ARG A 726 10.68 19.42 -42.33
N THR A 727 10.77 18.30 -41.63
CA THR A 727 9.92 18.01 -40.46
C THR A 727 10.54 18.66 -39.23
N PHE A 728 9.78 19.51 -38.57
CA PHE A 728 10.16 20.21 -37.35
C PHE A 728 9.48 19.58 -36.13
N SER A 729 10.21 19.44 -35.04
CA SER A 729 9.70 19.19 -33.69
C SER A 729 9.92 20.47 -32.88
N ILE A 730 8.82 21.05 -32.40
CA ILE A 730 8.79 22.35 -31.73
C ILE A 730 8.27 22.12 -30.32
N ILE A 731 8.99 22.54 -29.29
CA ILE A 731 8.54 22.47 -27.90
C ILE A 731 8.67 23.86 -27.26
N VAL A 732 7.60 24.31 -26.60
CA VAL A 732 7.56 25.58 -25.88
C VAL A 732 7.21 25.30 -24.43
N TYR A 733 8.08 25.69 -23.52
CA TYR A 733 7.81 25.72 -22.08
C TYR A 733 7.37 27.12 -21.70
N TYR A 734 6.13 27.26 -21.26
CA TYR A 734 5.61 28.52 -20.75
C TYR A 734 5.88 28.63 -19.24
N SER A 735 6.10 29.86 -18.75
CA SER A 735 6.03 30.12 -17.31
C SER A 735 4.57 29.99 -16.85
N SER A 736 4.36 29.58 -15.59
CA SER A 736 3.04 29.28 -15.02
C SER A 736 2.02 30.42 -15.14
N GLU A 737 2.47 31.68 -15.21
CA GLU A 737 1.62 32.88 -15.19
C GLU A 737 1.12 33.34 -16.57
N SER A 738 1.61 32.75 -17.66
CA SER A 738 1.54 33.41 -18.96
C SER A 738 0.87 32.60 -20.08
N PHE A 739 -0.11 31.78 -19.70
CA PHE A 739 -0.78 30.90 -20.64
C PHE A 739 -1.83 31.63 -21.51
N PRO A 740 -1.85 31.44 -22.84
CA PRO A 740 -2.96 31.86 -23.69
C PRO A 740 -4.15 30.90 -23.46
N LEU A 741 -5.21 31.37 -22.81
CA LEU A 741 -6.49 30.65 -22.73
C LEU A 741 -7.27 30.76 -24.04
#